data_AF-A0A2V7Z5X1-F1
#
_entry.id   AF-A0A2V7Z5X1-F1
#
_cell.length_a   1.000
_cell.length_b   1.000
_cell.length_c   1.000
_cell.angle_alpha   90.00
_cell.angle_beta   90.00
_cell.angle_gamma   90.00
#
_symmetry.space_group_name_H-M   'P 1'
#
loop_
_entity.id
_entity.type
_entity.pdbx_description
1 polymer ?
#
loop_
_entity_poly.entity_id
_entity_poly.type
_entity_poly.pdbx_seq_one_letter_code
_entity_poly.pdbx_strand_id
1 'polypeptide(L)'
;MPAEKGEIRNLTQSPGVREVSATWSPDGRWVAYLSDRTGEYEVWVRPADGSGEERRVTHDGDIWRFPLSWSPDSKKLAFGDKSQRLRWVDVASGKVTDADRAARGDIQDYKWSPDSRYLAYTKNGENQFPSIWIYALDDGKARQLTSDLTAEAEPTWDPKGRYLYFLSNRDYNLTFSGYEFDYVYTNPTRVYVGLLSKEGPPLLLPESDEEAARPEEKPAAEAKAAAQKVADEAGGEKPDRAEKPGVRVKIDFDGFDQRVRAIPGQPGNYQGLSASDAAVFYLRGQAGGGPQTLRMFSFKDRKEDTVIDAVGGYGLSADGKKIIYRQRDTYGVIDARPGAKAGDGKLDLEKLTLRIQPREEWRQEYMDAWRIFRDWFYDPNLHGVDWKAIRDRYAQELPYMSNRADLDYLLTELGGEISVGHAYVEPSENTPGPKRVDGALLGAEIAADPSGNYRVEHVFPGENWQQDFRSPLTEPGVHVEVGDYILAVDGTTTKGVDNFYRLLEGKADRVLTLLVNDKPSHQGARTETVRPVSKEQNLRYLDWVAANRAKVDKLSGGRIGYLHLPDTAVAGNRELFKYFYPLANKEAHIFDDRYNQGGFIPDRMIALISRPLLNYFVGRGGVANPTPQFAAPGPKVALMNGQAGSGGDAFPYYFREMKLGPLIGTRTWGGLAGLSGNPALVDGGTLTVPTFRILTTEGKWAVENEGVSPDIEVIDAPDALARGEDPVLERGVRYLLDQLQKNPPHRVVVPKPPVGGAPH
;
A
#
# COMPACT_ATOMS: atom_id res chain seq x y z
N MET A 1 -26.14 -14.48 8.94
CA MET A 1 -25.76 -15.33 7.79
C MET A 1 -25.73 -16.79 8.24
N PRO A 2 -26.27 -17.74 7.46
CA PRO A 2 -26.15 -19.16 7.76
C PRO A 2 -24.70 -19.60 7.69
N ALA A 3 -24.13 -20.09 8.80
CA ALA A 3 -22.76 -20.61 8.84
C ALA A 3 -22.72 -22.15 8.76
N GLU A 4 -23.75 -22.83 9.28
CA GLU A 4 -23.80 -24.30 9.34
C GLU A 4 -25.03 -24.90 8.65
N LYS A 5 -26.21 -24.33 8.91
CA LYS A 5 -27.50 -24.87 8.44
C LYS A 5 -28.37 -23.73 7.94
N GLY A 6 -28.34 -23.50 6.63
CA GLY A 6 -29.24 -22.57 5.94
C GLY A 6 -28.73 -22.21 4.55
N GLU A 7 -29.65 -21.78 3.69
CA GLU A 7 -29.34 -21.45 2.30
C GLU A 7 -28.78 -20.03 2.16
N ILE A 8 -27.78 -19.88 1.29
CA ILE A 8 -27.28 -18.58 0.85
C ILE A 8 -28.30 -17.95 -0.08
N ARG A 9 -28.48 -16.63 0.04
CA ARG A 9 -29.45 -15.87 -0.76
C ARG A 9 -28.78 -14.62 -1.30
N ASN A 10 -28.96 -14.37 -2.59
CA ASN A 10 -28.75 -13.04 -3.15
C ASN A 10 -29.99 -12.20 -2.81
N LEU A 11 -29.80 -11.14 -2.01
CA LEU A 11 -30.92 -10.33 -1.54
C LEU A 11 -31.47 -9.45 -2.67
N THR A 12 -30.61 -8.83 -3.48
CA THR A 12 -30.97 -7.70 -4.34
C THR A 12 -31.24 -8.08 -5.79
N GLN A 13 -30.58 -9.13 -6.31
CA GLN A 13 -30.80 -9.67 -7.67
C GLN A 13 -30.81 -8.57 -8.76
N SER A 14 -29.86 -7.64 -8.69
CA SER A 14 -29.85 -6.37 -9.43
C SER A 14 -28.69 -6.28 -10.43
N PRO A 15 -28.74 -7.02 -11.55
CA PRO A 15 -27.73 -6.87 -12.61
C PRO A 15 -27.71 -5.44 -13.15
N GLY A 16 -26.52 -4.91 -13.43
CA GLY A 16 -26.34 -3.51 -13.89
C GLY A 16 -26.49 -2.44 -12.80
N VAL A 17 -26.51 -2.82 -11.53
CA VAL A 17 -26.47 -1.91 -10.38
C VAL A 17 -25.31 -2.31 -9.50
N ARG A 18 -24.57 -1.32 -9.00
CA ARG A 18 -23.49 -1.57 -8.06
C ARG A 18 -23.92 -1.25 -6.63
N GLU A 19 -23.77 -2.26 -5.80
CA GLU A 19 -24.06 -2.22 -4.37
C GLU A 19 -22.77 -2.46 -3.60
N VAL A 20 -22.44 -1.54 -2.68
CA VAL A 20 -21.18 -1.59 -1.92
C VAL A 20 -21.43 -1.28 -0.45
N SER A 21 -20.42 -1.60 0.38
CA SER A 21 -20.39 -1.22 1.79
C SER A 21 -21.58 -1.75 2.60
N ALA A 22 -22.01 -2.98 2.31
CA ALA A 22 -23.13 -3.61 3.00
C ALA A 22 -22.81 -3.85 4.49
N THR A 23 -23.76 -3.54 5.37
CA THR A 23 -23.61 -3.68 6.82
C THR A 23 -24.93 -4.05 7.50
N TRP A 24 -24.84 -4.91 8.51
CA TRP A 24 -25.98 -5.40 9.28
C TRP A 24 -26.35 -4.41 10.38
N SER A 25 -27.64 -4.19 10.58
CA SER A 25 -28.09 -3.50 11.79
C SER A 25 -27.73 -4.31 13.04
N PRO A 26 -27.40 -3.66 14.17
CA PRO A 26 -27.08 -4.35 15.42
C PRO A 26 -28.15 -5.31 15.92
N ASP A 27 -29.42 -5.05 15.63
CA ASP A 27 -30.54 -5.94 15.95
C ASP A 27 -30.71 -7.12 14.97
N GLY A 28 -29.90 -7.18 13.91
CA GLY A 28 -29.90 -8.23 12.89
C GLY A 28 -31.09 -8.22 11.93
N ARG A 29 -31.99 -7.24 12.03
CA ARG A 29 -33.23 -7.19 11.22
C ARG A 29 -33.04 -6.56 9.85
N TRP A 30 -32.05 -5.69 9.69
CA TRP A 30 -31.85 -4.89 8.48
C TRP A 30 -30.43 -5.05 7.93
N VAL A 31 -30.31 -4.92 6.61
CA VAL A 31 -29.03 -4.70 5.93
C VAL A 31 -29.11 -3.33 5.27
N ALA A 32 -28.11 -2.49 5.52
CA ALA A 32 -27.90 -1.24 4.80
C ALA A 32 -26.77 -1.41 3.79
N TYR A 33 -26.85 -0.72 2.66
CA TYR A 33 -25.82 -0.69 1.62
C TYR A 33 -25.89 0.62 0.85
N LEU A 34 -24.79 0.97 0.18
CA LEU A 34 -24.79 2.03 -0.82
C LEU A 34 -25.17 1.43 -2.17
N SER A 35 -26.09 2.07 -2.90
CA SER A 35 -26.46 1.64 -4.26
C SER A 35 -26.54 2.83 -5.20
N ASP A 36 -26.05 2.64 -6.42
CA ASP A 36 -26.08 3.62 -7.49
C ASP A 36 -27.31 3.56 -8.40
N ARG A 37 -28.32 2.77 -8.04
CA ARG A 37 -29.55 2.54 -8.82
C ARG A 37 -30.23 3.82 -9.30
N THR A 38 -30.04 4.94 -8.60
CA THR A 38 -30.61 6.26 -8.92
C THR A 38 -29.69 7.16 -9.74
N GLY A 39 -28.54 6.66 -10.18
CA GLY A 39 -27.46 7.40 -10.86
C GLY A 39 -26.38 7.91 -9.91
N GLU A 40 -26.70 8.12 -8.63
CA GLU A 40 -25.76 8.49 -7.55
C GLU A 40 -25.86 7.49 -6.41
N TYR A 41 -24.79 7.37 -5.61
CA TYR A 41 -24.79 6.47 -4.45
C TYR A 41 -25.66 7.00 -3.32
N GLU A 42 -26.69 6.22 -3.02
CA GLU A 42 -27.63 6.49 -1.94
C GLU A 42 -27.60 5.38 -0.89
N VAL A 43 -28.06 5.68 0.32
CA VAL A 43 -28.25 4.69 1.37
C VAL A 43 -29.56 3.96 1.12
N TRP A 44 -29.48 2.63 1.04
CA TRP A 44 -30.63 1.75 0.94
C TRP A 44 -30.65 0.80 2.14
N VAL A 45 -31.85 0.41 2.56
CA VAL A 45 -32.06 -0.58 3.61
C VAL A 45 -33.09 -1.62 3.19
N ARG A 46 -32.94 -2.84 3.66
CA ARG A 46 -33.92 -3.92 3.44
C ARG A 46 -33.93 -4.94 4.59
N PRO A 47 -35.00 -5.74 4.73
CA PRO A 47 -35.03 -6.85 5.68
C PRO A 47 -33.91 -7.85 5.41
N ALA A 48 -33.19 -8.20 6.45
CA ALA A 48 -32.02 -9.06 6.40
C ALA A 48 -32.33 -10.52 6.03
N ASP A 49 -33.56 -10.97 6.26
CA ASP A 49 -34.05 -12.30 5.89
C ASP A 49 -34.55 -12.38 4.44
N GLY A 50 -34.64 -11.23 3.75
CA GLY A 50 -35.16 -11.09 2.40
C GLY A 50 -36.69 -11.04 2.29
N SER A 51 -37.43 -10.98 3.40
CA SER A 51 -38.90 -11.11 3.42
C SER A 51 -39.69 -9.86 2.97
N GLY A 52 -39.02 -8.79 2.51
CA GLY A 52 -39.68 -7.56 2.08
C GLY A 52 -38.85 -6.70 1.13
N GLU A 53 -39.47 -5.60 0.70
CA GLU A 53 -38.93 -4.63 -0.26
C GLU A 53 -37.77 -3.80 0.30
N GLU A 54 -36.90 -3.37 -0.59
CA GLU A 54 -35.87 -2.38 -0.27
C GLU A 54 -36.47 -0.97 -0.12
N ARG A 55 -35.79 -0.11 0.64
CA ARG A 55 -36.16 1.28 0.84
C ARG A 55 -34.96 2.20 0.69
N ARG A 56 -35.08 3.19 -0.19
CA ARG A 56 -34.15 4.32 -0.29
C ARG A 56 -34.29 5.22 0.94
N VAL A 57 -33.21 5.45 1.66
CA VAL A 57 -33.17 6.28 2.87
C VAL A 57 -32.74 7.70 2.54
N THR A 58 -31.72 7.89 1.71
CA THR A 58 -31.20 9.21 1.33
C THR A 58 -31.56 9.57 -0.11
N HIS A 59 -31.64 10.87 -0.39
CA HIS A 59 -32.07 11.40 -1.69
C HIS A 59 -31.17 12.54 -2.20
N ASP A 60 -30.00 12.69 -1.58
CA ASP A 60 -29.05 13.79 -1.71
C ASP A 60 -27.67 13.29 -2.16
N GLY A 61 -27.62 12.17 -2.89
CA GLY A 61 -26.40 11.67 -3.52
C GLY A 61 -25.85 12.70 -4.51
N ASP A 62 -24.64 13.20 -4.25
CA ASP A 62 -23.94 14.20 -5.06
C ASP A 62 -22.47 13.83 -5.33
N ILE A 63 -21.89 12.95 -4.50
CA ILE A 63 -20.50 12.53 -4.56
C ILE A 63 -20.33 11.14 -3.91
N TRP A 64 -19.24 10.45 -4.22
CA TRP A 64 -18.87 9.16 -3.64
C TRP A 64 -18.94 9.15 -2.10
N ARG A 65 -19.63 8.14 -1.55
CA ARG A 65 -19.82 7.93 -0.10
C ARG A 65 -18.98 6.76 0.40
N PHE A 66 -18.43 6.90 1.60
CA PHE A 66 -17.62 5.88 2.27
C PHE A 66 -18.48 4.89 3.09
N PRO A 67 -17.91 3.76 3.56
CA PRO A 67 -18.68 2.68 4.16
C PRO A 67 -19.59 3.07 5.31
N LEU A 68 -20.76 2.44 5.40
CA LEU A 68 -21.80 2.80 6.36
C LEU A 68 -21.51 2.27 7.78
N SER A 69 -21.89 3.03 8.81
CA SER A 69 -21.77 2.64 10.22
C SER A 69 -23.11 2.78 10.94
N TRP A 70 -23.67 1.68 11.43
CA TRP A 70 -24.93 1.67 12.19
C TRP A 70 -24.76 2.13 13.62
N SER A 71 -25.71 2.93 14.11
CA SER A 71 -25.84 3.21 15.52
C SER A 71 -26.33 1.96 16.28
N PRO A 72 -25.89 1.69 17.53
CA PRO A 72 -26.28 0.52 18.31
C PRO A 72 -27.79 0.31 18.48
N ASP A 73 -28.55 1.39 18.55
CA ASP A 73 -30.02 1.37 18.59
C ASP A 73 -30.70 1.03 17.24
N SER A 74 -29.93 0.79 16.18
CA SER A 74 -30.40 0.46 14.81
C SER A 74 -31.27 1.54 14.17
N LYS A 75 -31.15 2.81 14.59
CA LYS A 75 -31.99 3.92 14.09
C LYS A 75 -31.24 4.90 13.18
N LYS A 76 -29.91 4.93 13.21
CA LYS A 76 -29.10 5.91 12.47
C LYS A 76 -27.96 5.21 11.73
N LEU A 77 -27.54 5.84 10.64
CA LEU A 77 -26.38 5.44 9.85
C LEU A 77 -25.44 6.63 9.69
N ALA A 78 -24.16 6.45 9.95
CA ALA A 78 -23.12 7.45 9.68
C ALA A 78 -22.32 7.06 8.43
N PHE A 79 -21.88 8.06 7.67
CA PHE A 79 -21.05 7.90 6.50
C PHE A 79 -20.23 9.16 6.20
N GLY A 80 -19.00 8.96 5.74
CA GLY A 80 -18.18 10.02 5.15
C GLY A 80 -18.41 10.13 3.65
N ASP A 81 -17.85 11.16 3.01
CA ASP A 81 -17.82 11.27 1.56
C ASP A 81 -16.59 12.01 1.02
N LYS A 82 -16.40 11.96 -0.30
CA LYS A 82 -15.25 12.53 -1.00
C LYS A 82 -15.20 14.07 -0.98
N SER A 83 -16.28 14.72 -0.52
CA SER A 83 -16.30 16.16 -0.18
C SER A 83 -15.82 16.43 1.25
N GLN A 84 -15.16 15.44 1.88
CA GLN A 84 -14.58 15.51 3.22
C GLN A 84 -15.63 15.73 4.32
N ARG A 85 -16.91 15.46 4.05
CA ARG A 85 -18.01 15.58 5.03
C ARG A 85 -18.14 14.29 5.81
N LEU A 86 -18.39 14.39 7.12
CA LEU A 86 -18.96 13.31 7.93
C LEU A 86 -20.44 13.63 8.17
N ARG A 87 -21.32 12.69 7.83
CA ARG A 87 -22.77 12.85 7.92
C ARG A 87 -23.41 11.67 8.63
N TRP A 88 -24.62 11.87 9.14
CA TRP A 88 -25.48 10.78 9.58
C TRP A 88 -26.91 10.99 9.14
N VAL A 89 -27.64 9.89 8.98
CA VAL A 89 -29.05 9.87 8.56
C VAL A 89 -29.90 9.14 9.60
N ASP A 90 -31.03 9.74 9.97
CA ASP A 90 -32.09 9.04 10.69
C ASP A 90 -32.82 8.10 9.71
N VAL A 91 -32.78 6.81 9.99
CA VAL A 91 -33.23 5.80 9.04
C VAL A 91 -34.74 5.88 8.82
N ALA A 92 -35.53 6.21 9.84
CA ALA A 92 -36.98 6.28 9.71
C ALA A 92 -37.44 7.46 8.85
N SER A 93 -36.91 8.66 9.12
CA SER A 93 -37.31 9.90 8.43
C SER A 93 -36.53 10.19 7.15
N GLY A 94 -35.33 9.60 6.97
CA GLY A 94 -34.42 9.93 5.88
C GLY A 94 -33.71 11.29 6.05
N LYS A 95 -33.84 11.94 7.21
CA LYS A 95 -33.20 13.24 7.46
C LYS A 95 -31.69 13.07 7.61
N VAL A 96 -30.92 13.67 6.70
CA VAL A 96 -29.46 13.74 6.74
C VAL A 96 -29.02 14.97 7.56
N THR A 97 -27.96 14.81 8.36
CA THR A 97 -27.35 15.86 9.18
C THR A 97 -25.84 15.82 9.03
N ASP A 98 -25.23 16.99 8.80
CA ASP A 98 -23.78 17.16 8.80
C ASP A 98 -23.25 17.13 10.23
N ALA A 99 -22.29 16.24 10.50
CA ALA A 99 -21.62 16.14 11.79
C ALA A 99 -20.35 16.98 11.84
N ASP A 100 -19.52 16.89 10.79
CA ASP A 100 -18.29 17.66 10.66
C ASP A 100 -17.79 17.68 9.20
N ARG A 101 -16.77 18.49 8.92
CA ARG A 101 -16.03 18.50 7.65
C ARG A 101 -14.53 18.64 7.90
N ALA A 102 -13.71 17.82 7.25
CA ALA A 102 -12.26 17.96 7.28
C ALA A 102 -11.78 19.03 6.29
N ALA A 103 -10.61 19.62 6.59
CA ALA A 103 -9.90 20.51 5.67
C ALA A 103 -8.79 19.78 4.88
N ARG A 104 -8.40 18.59 5.34
CA ARG A 104 -7.32 17.78 4.78
C ARG A 104 -7.67 16.30 4.89
N GLY A 105 -7.73 15.63 3.76
CA GLY A 105 -8.05 14.21 3.69
C GLY A 105 -9.53 13.92 3.97
N ASP A 106 -9.94 12.71 3.62
CA ASP A 106 -11.31 12.24 3.75
C ASP A 106 -11.55 11.63 5.15
N ILE A 107 -12.74 11.84 5.73
CA ILE A 107 -13.14 11.19 7.00
C ILE A 107 -13.73 9.81 6.66
N GLN A 108 -12.93 8.75 6.82
CA GLN A 108 -13.33 7.38 6.48
C GLN A 108 -13.51 6.45 7.69
N ASP A 109 -13.09 6.89 8.87
CA ASP A 109 -13.08 6.08 10.09
C ASP A 109 -13.93 6.74 11.17
N TYR A 110 -15.09 6.13 11.45
CA TYR A 110 -16.09 6.63 12.38
C TYR A 110 -16.88 5.50 13.04
N LYS A 111 -17.08 5.61 14.37
CA LYS A 111 -17.81 4.63 15.19
C LYS A 111 -18.78 5.31 16.14
N TRP A 112 -20.00 4.77 16.19
CA TRP A 112 -21.02 5.17 17.14
C TRP A 112 -20.68 4.70 18.55
N SER A 113 -20.95 5.55 19.54
CA SER A 113 -20.93 5.17 20.95
C SER A 113 -22.01 4.13 21.27
N PRO A 114 -21.83 3.27 22.29
CA PRO A 114 -22.78 2.21 22.65
C PRO A 114 -24.18 2.71 23.03
N ASP A 115 -24.32 3.99 23.37
CA ASP A 115 -25.59 4.67 23.68
C ASP A 115 -26.17 5.47 22.50
N SER A 116 -25.59 5.36 21.29
CA SER A 116 -26.00 6.06 20.06
C SER A 116 -26.00 7.59 20.13
N ARG A 117 -25.28 8.21 21.10
CA ARG A 117 -25.26 9.67 21.31
C ARG A 117 -24.02 10.38 20.78
N TYR A 118 -22.97 9.63 20.48
CA TYR A 118 -21.71 10.18 19.98
C TYR A 118 -21.20 9.43 18.75
N LEU A 119 -20.46 10.15 17.92
CA LEU A 119 -19.60 9.59 16.88
C LEU A 119 -18.15 9.90 17.22
N ALA A 120 -17.33 8.86 17.38
CA ALA A 120 -15.87 9.00 17.40
C ALA A 120 -15.34 8.83 15.98
N TYR A 121 -14.41 9.68 15.55
CA TYR A 121 -13.80 9.63 14.23
C TYR A 121 -12.40 10.22 14.22
N THR A 122 -11.63 9.97 13.16
CA THR A 122 -10.32 10.59 12.96
C THR A 122 -10.37 11.73 11.96
N LYS A 123 -9.62 12.79 12.24
CA LYS A 123 -9.51 13.98 11.38
C LYS A 123 -8.10 14.55 11.46
N ASN A 124 -7.50 14.83 10.31
CA ASN A 124 -6.15 15.39 10.22
C ASN A 124 -6.12 16.85 10.68
N GLY A 125 -5.14 17.18 11.53
CA GLY A 125 -4.82 18.54 11.92
C GLY A 125 -3.98 19.29 10.88
N GLU A 126 -3.59 20.53 11.19
CA GLU A 126 -2.71 21.34 10.35
C GLU A 126 -1.33 20.73 10.17
N ASN A 127 -0.83 20.03 11.20
CA ASN A 127 0.42 19.28 11.19
C ASN A 127 0.31 17.91 10.48
N GLN A 128 -0.84 17.62 9.85
CA GLN A 128 -1.18 16.37 9.15
C GLN A 128 -1.32 15.12 10.04
N PHE A 129 -1.12 15.21 11.35
CA PHE A 129 -1.41 14.08 12.22
C PHE A 129 -2.92 13.94 12.45
N PRO A 130 -3.49 12.72 12.30
CA PRO A 130 -4.87 12.47 12.67
C PRO A 130 -5.04 12.49 14.18
N SER A 131 -6.04 13.23 14.65
CA SER A 131 -6.52 13.17 16.04
C SER A 131 -7.90 12.53 16.10
N ILE A 132 -8.28 12.02 17.27
CA ILE A 132 -9.64 11.54 17.53
C ILE A 132 -10.53 12.73 17.89
N TRP A 133 -11.67 12.80 17.23
CA TRP A 133 -12.73 13.77 17.47
C TRP A 133 -14.02 13.06 17.89
N ILE A 134 -14.81 13.72 18.73
CA ILE A 134 -16.13 13.28 19.16
C ILE A 134 -17.17 14.30 18.69
N TYR A 135 -18.14 13.86 17.90
CA TYR A 135 -19.36 14.62 17.62
C TYR A 135 -20.47 14.17 18.56
N ALA A 136 -21.06 15.11 19.30
CA ALA A 136 -22.19 14.87 20.20
C ALA A 136 -23.51 15.23 19.52
N LEU A 137 -24.45 14.29 19.49
CA LEU A 137 -25.75 14.50 18.82
C LEU A 137 -26.64 15.49 19.57
N ASP A 138 -26.50 15.56 20.89
CA ASP A 138 -27.40 16.35 21.73
C ASP A 138 -27.26 17.85 21.51
N ASP A 139 -26.04 18.31 21.20
CA ASP A 139 -25.73 19.72 20.96
C ASP A 139 -25.20 20.02 19.56
N GLY A 140 -25.01 18.97 18.74
CA GLY A 140 -24.55 19.09 17.36
C GLY A 140 -23.12 19.60 17.22
N LYS A 141 -22.24 19.35 18.20
CA LYS A 141 -20.87 19.88 18.19
C LYS A 141 -19.81 18.78 18.15
N ALA A 142 -18.86 18.97 17.24
CA ALA A 142 -17.60 18.25 17.16
C ALA A 142 -16.56 18.84 18.13
N ARG A 143 -15.82 17.97 18.83
CA ARG A 143 -14.75 18.33 19.77
C ARG A 143 -13.57 17.39 19.60
N GLN A 144 -12.37 17.95 19.53
CA GLN A 144 -11.15 17.16 19.57
C GLN A 144 -11.01 16.50 20.95
N LEU A 145 -10.68 15.21 20.98
CA LEU A 145 -10.54 14.42 22.21
C LEU A 145 -9.08 14.16 22.56
N THR A 146 -8.25 13.81 21.57
CA THR A 146 -6.80 13.61 21.73
C THR A 146 -6.03 14.80 21.18
N SER A 147 -4.87 15.09 21.76
CA SER A 147 -3.93 16.05 21.18
C SER A 147 -3.53 15.69 19.73
N ASP A 148 -2.92 16.66 19.04
CA ASP A 148 -2.35 16.54 17.70
C ASP A 148 -0.85 16.20 17.71
N LEU A 149 -0.28 15.84 18.86
CA LEU A 149 1.15 15.53 19.00
C LEU A 149 1.52 14.14 18.49
N THR A 150 0.53 13.28 18.24
CA THR A 150 0.68 11.88 17.85
C THR A 150 -0.39 11.51 16.83
N ALA A 151 -0.09 10.58 15.93
CA ALA A 151 -1.04 10.12 14.93
C ALA A 151 -1.93 9.01 15.50
N GLU A 152 -3.23 9.28 15.56
CA GLU A 152 -4.28 8.38 16.07
C GLU A 152 -5.07 7.72 14.93
N ALA A 153 -5.50 6.48 15.12
CA ALA A 153 -6.30 5.74 14.15
C ALA A 153 -7.30 4.78 14.83
N GLU A 154 -8.38 4.45 14.13
CA GLU A 154 -9.33 3.37 14.46
C GLU A 154 -9.93 3.44 15.88
N PRO A 155 -10.61 4.54 16.27
CA PRO A 155 -11.24 4.63 17.57
C PRO A 155 -12.39 3.62 17.69
N THR A 156 -12.39 2.82 18.76
CA THR A 156 -13.42 1.81 19.03
C THR A 156 -13.88 1.87 20.48
N TRP A 157 -15.19 1.76 20.69
CA TRP A 157 -15.80 1.95 22.00
C TRP A 157 -15.81 0.65 22.82
N ASP A 158 -15.58 0.76 24.13
CA ASP A 158 -16.00 -0.27 25.09
C ASP A 158 -17.53 -0.41 25.02
N PRO A 159 -18.10 -1.63 24.90
CA PRO A 159 -19.55 -1.80 24.81
C PRO A 159 -20.31 -1.31 26.05
N LYS A 160 -19.63 -1.17 27.20
CA LYS A 160 -20.17 -0.58 28.44
C LYS A 160 -19.95 0.94 28.54
N GLY A 161 -19.37 1.58 27.53
CA GLY A 161 -19.22 3.03 27.45
C GLY A 161 -18.20 3.64 28.41
N ARG A 162 -17.25 2.85 28.93
CA ARG A 162 -16.26 3.31 29.92
C ARG A 162 -14.96 3.79 29.30
N TYR A 163 -14.58 3.20 28.17
CA TYR A 163 -13.31 3.44 27.51
C TYR A 163 -13.47 3.69 26.01
N LEU A 164 -12.48 4.37 25.45
CA LEU A 164 -12.21 4.39 24.03
C LEU A 164 -10.85 3.72 23.78
N TYR A 165 -10.82 2.70 22.95
CA TYR A 165 -9.58 2.10 22.46
C TYR A 165 -9.24 2.69 21.10
N PHE A 166 -7.96 2.78 20.78
CA PHE A 166 -7.49 3.33 19.51
C PHE A 166 -6.06 2.87 19.22
N LEU A 167 -5.65 2.99 17.97
CA LEU A 167 -4.26 2.82 17.55
C LEU A 167 -3.54 4.16 17.61
N SER A 168 -2.28 4.15 18.04
CA SER A 168 -1.50 5.39 18.15
C SER A 168 -0.03 5.18 17.84
N ASN A 169 0.55 6.11 17.06
CA ASN A 169 1.98 6.20 16.82
C ASN A 169 2.67 6.96 17.97
N ARG A 170 2.84 6.32 19.13
CA ARG A 170 3.54 6.90 20.31
C ARG A 170 4.75 6.09 20.75
N ASP A 171 5.15 5.07 20.00
CA ASP A 171 6.33 4.27 20.28
C ASP A 171 7.48 4.68 19.36
N TYR A 172 8.47 5.39 19.91
CA TYR A 172 9.59 5.93 19.13
C TYR A 172 10.72 4.90 18.96
N ASN A 173 10.43 3.74 18.37
CA ASN A 173 11.42 2.66 18.26
C ASN A 173 12.47 2.96 17.19
N LEU A 174 13.68 3.30 17.64
CA LEU A 174 14.80 3.62 16.78
C LEU A 174 15.49 2.34 16.27
N THR A 175 15.69 2.24 14.97
CA THR A 175 16.43 1.13 14.31
C THR A 175 17.58 1.69 13.50
N PHE A 176 18.81 1.29 13.82
CA PHE A 176 20.00 1.69 13.08
C PHE A 176 20.14 0.91 11.77
N SER A 177 20.59 1.60 10.72
CA SER A 177 20.97 1.00 9.45
C SER A 177 22.17 0.07 9.62
N GLY A 178 22.16 -1.06 8.89
CA GLY A 178 23.29 -2.00 8.85
C GLY A 178 24.45 -1.55 7.97
N TYR A 179 24.33 -0.40 7.28
CA TYR A 179 25.27 0.01 6.22
C TYR A 179 25.92 1.37 6.43
N GLU A 180 25.25 2.28 7.14
CA GLU A 180 25.80 3.57 7.53
C GLU A 180 25.29 3.97 8.91
N PHE A 181 25.91 5.00 9.51
CA PHE A 181 25.40 5.59 10.74
C PHE A 181 24.19 6.48 10.46
N ASP A 182 23.06 5.82 10.21
CA ASP A 182 21.74 6.41 9.98
C ASP A 182 20.69 5.55 10.73
N TYR A 183 19.52 6.10 10.99
CA TYR A 183 18.45 5.39 11.69
C TYR A 183 17.06 5.86 11.27
N VAL A 184 16.10 4.96 11.41
CA VAL A 184 14.69 5.23 11.18
C VAL A 184 13.86 4.81 12.39
N TYR A 185 12.70 5.43 12.55
CA TYR A 185 11.74 5.03 13.57
C TYR A 185 10.77 4.02 12.96
N THR A 186 10.79 2.78 13.46
CA THR A 186 10.00 1.67 12.91
C THR A 186 8.94 1.20 13.90
N ASN A 187 7.90 0.54 13.39
CA ASN A 187 6.86 -0.07 14.21
C ASN A 187 6.26 0.87 15.28
N PRO A 188 5.88 2.12 14.99
CA PRO A 188 5.53 3.08 16.04
C PRO A 188 4.17 2.85 16.72
N THR A 189 3.39 1.89 16.23
CA THR A 189 1.99 1.72 16.61
C THR A 189 1.79 0.68 17.71
N ARG A 190 0.88 0.96 18.65
CA ARG A 190 0.27 0.00 19.58
C ARG A 190 -1.22 0.32 19.77
N VAL A 191 -1.92 -0.58 20.46
CA VAL A 191 -3.27 -0.31 20.98
C VAL A 191 -3.18 0.46 22.29
N TYR A 192 -3.95 1.54 22.38
CA TYR A 192 -4.10 2.38 23.55
C TYR A 192 -5.55 2.35 24.06
N VAL A 193 -5.73 2.61 25.34
CA VAL A 193 -7.03 2.74 26.00
C VAL A 193 -7.08 4.08 26.74
N GLY A 194 -8.13 4.86 26.49
CA GLY A 194 -8.44 6.08 27.22
C GLY A 194 -9.68 5.92 28.09
N LEU A 195 -9.57 6.28 29.37
CA LEU A 195 -10.72 6.33 30.27
C LEU A 195 -11.57 7.58 30.00
N LEU A 196 -12.83 7.37 29.60
CA LEU A 196 -13.72 8.44 29.13
C LEU A 196 -14.16 9.38 30.26
N SER A 197 -14.43 8.83 31.45
CA SER A 197 -14.88 9.58 32.64
C SER A 197 -13.87 9.42 33.77
N LYS A 198 -13.53 10.52 34.45
CA LYS A 198 -12.62 10.52 35.62
C LYS A 198 -13.12 9.64 36.77
N GLU A 199 -14.42 9.37 36.82
CA GLU A 199 -15.07 8.52 37.82
C GLU A 199 -15.16 7.04 37.42
N GLY A 200 -14.81 6.70 36.17
CA GLY A 200 -14.89 5.33 35.68
C GLY A 200 -13.75 4.45 36.24
N PRO A 201 -13.95 3.12 36.29
CA PRO A 201 -12.89 2.22 36.73
C PRO A 201 -11.72 2.26 35.74
N PRO A 202 -10.46 2.47 36.15
CA PRO A 202 -9.33 2.38 35.23
C PRO A 202 -9.10 0.93 34.78
N LEU A 203 -8.78 0.74 33.50
CA LEU A 203 -8.29 -0.55 32.99
C LEU A 203 -6.79 -0.68 33.31
N LEU A 204 -6.33 -1.90 33.59
CA LEU A 204 -4.91 -2.22 33.83
C LEU A 204 -4.31 -1.59 35.11
N LEU A 205 -5.09 -1.45 36.19
CA LEU A 205 -4.53 -1.12 37.50
C LEU A 205 -3.51 -2.19 37.93
N PRO A 206 -2.38 -1.83 38.57
CA PRO A 206 -1.45 -2.82 39.14
C PRO A 206 -2.19 -3.85 39.99
N GLU A 207 -1.89 -5.13 39.80
CA GLU A 207 -2.40 -6.21 40.64
C GLU A 207 -1.42 -6.45 41.80
N SER A 208 -1.96 -6.73 42.99
CA SER A 208 -1.21 -7.21 44.15
C SER A 208 -1.66 -8.63 44.46
N ASP A 209 -0.70 -9.52 44.69
CA ASP A 209 -0.90 -10.88 45.17
C ASP A 209 -0.80 -10.99 46.70
N GLU A 210 -0.69 -9.85 47.41
CA GLU A 210 -0.80 -9.83 48.87
C GLU A 210 -2.14 -10.42 49.31
N GLU A 211 -2.07 -11.38 50.23
CA GLU A 211 -3.24 -11.98 50.87
C GLU A 211 -4.07 -10.85 51.51
N ALA A 212 -5.24 -10.57 50.93
CA ALA A 212 -6.17 -9.63 51.54
C ALA A 212 -6.50 -10.10 52.96
N ALA A 213 -6.26 -9.24 53.97
CA ALA A 213 -6.65 -9.53 55.34
C ALA A 213 -8.13 -9.94 55.35
N ARG A 214 -8.42 -11.13 55.87
CA ARG A 214 -9.79 -11.65 55.97
C ARG A 214 -10.65 -10.58 56.66
N PRO A 215 -11.75 -10.11 56.03
CA PRO A 215 -12.72 -9.30 56.76
C PRO A 215 -13.20 -10.12 57.95
N GLU A 216 -13.19 -9.54 59.15
CA GLU A 216 -13.79 -10.17 60.33
C GLU A 216 -15.24 -10.54 60.01
N GLU A 217 -15.52 -11.85 60.03
CA GLU A 217 -16.87 -12.39 59.88
C GLU A 217 -17.75 -11.86 61.01
N LYS A 218 -18.67 -10.93 60.69
CA LYS A 218 -19.82 -10.72 61.57
C LYS A 218 -20.69 -11.99 61.59
N PRO A 219 -21.10 -12.49 62.77
CA PRO A 219 -21.79 -13.77 62.88
C PRO A 219 -23.10 -13.82 62.08
N ALA A 220 -23.29 -14.88 61.31
CA ALA A 220 -24.43 -15.16 60.43
C ALA A 220 -25.79 -15.35 61.15
N ALA A 221 -25.89 -15.04 62.44
CA ALA A 221 -27.10 -15.22 63.25
C ALA A 221 -28.06 -14.00 63.19
N GLU A 222 -27.57 -12.79 62.90
CA GLU A 222 -28.42 -11.59 62.87
C GLU A 222 -29.02 -11.29 61.48
N ALA A 223 -28.44 -11.82 60.39
CA ALA A 223 -28.97 -11.64 59.03
C ALA A 223 -30.20 -12.53 58.73
N LYS A 224 -30.37 -13.65 59.44
CA LYS A 224 -31.51 -14.56 59.24
C LYS A 224 -32.79 -14.13 59.96
N ALA A 225 -32.71 -13.26 60.97
CA ALA A 225 -33.88 -12.74 61.66
C ALA A 225 -34.54 -11.54 60.93
N ALA A 226 -33.78 -10.81 60.10
CA ALA A 226 -34.31 -9.70 59.29
C ALA A 226 -34.96 -10.16 57.97
N ALA A 227 -34.53 -11.30 57.42
CA ALA A 227 -35.05 -11.82 56.15
C ALA A 227 -36.42 -12.52 56.28
N GLN A 228 -36.83 -12.91 57.49
CA GLN A 228 -38.08 -13.65 57.72
C GLN A 228 -39.25 -12.75 58.14
N LYS A 229 -39.04 -11.44 58.29
CA LYS A 229 -40.08 -10.45 58.62
C LYS A 229 -40.61 -9.64 57.44
N VAL A 230 -40.08 -9.85 56.23
CA VAL A 230 -40.49 -9.14 55.00
C VAL A 230 -41.27 -10.05 54.04
N ALA A 231 -41.44 -11.34 54.38
CA ALA A 231 -42.03 -12.35 53.49
C ALA A 231 -43.56 -12.52 53.62
N ASP A 232 -44.22 -11.84 54.57
CA ASP A 232 -45.66 -12.02 54.83
C ASP A 232 -46.58 -10.87 54.33
N GLU A 233 -46.05 -9.84 53.64
CA GLU A 233 -46.87 -8.67 53.19
C GLU A 233 -46.76 -8.28 51.70
N ALA A 234 -46.53 -9.22 50.78
CA ALA A 234 -46.60 -8.89 49.34
C ALA A 234 -47.33 -9.97 48.53
N GLY A 235 -48.66 -9.90 48.56
CA GLY A 235 -49.52 -10.58 47.58
C GLY A 235 -49.64 -9.78 46.28
N GLY A 236 -49.41 -10.47 45.16
CA GLY A 236 -50.05 -10.21 43.86
C GLY A 236 -49.54 -9.04 43.02
N GLU A 237 -48.64 -9.33 42.07
CA GLU A 237 -48.78 -9.08 40.61
C GLU A 237 -47.45 -9.40 39.89
N LYS A 238 -47.53 -9.96 38.68
CA LYS A 238 -46.37 -10.31 37.86
C LYS A 238 -45.66 -9.02 37.39
N PRO A 239 -44.33 -8.87 37.57
CA PRO A 239 -43.62 -7.78 36.92
C PRO A 239 -43.35 -8.13 35.46
N ASP A 240 -43.74 -7.21 34.60
CA ASP A 240 -43.24 -7.10 33.24
C ASP A 240 -41.70 -7.09 33.21
N ARG A 241 -41.19 -7.57 32.09
CA ARG A 241 -39.78 -7.72 31.72
C ARG A 241 -39.02 -6.42 31.97
N ALA A 242 -38.35 -6.32 33.12
CA ALA A 242 -37.48 -5.19 33.44
C ALA A 242 -36.31 -5.12 32.44
N GLU A 243 -36.33 -4.09 31.60
CA GLU A 243 -35.19 -3.70 30.76
C GLU A 243 -33.97 -3.41 31.66
N LYS A 244 -32.81 -3.96 31.29
CA LYS A 244 -31.54 -3.60 31.94
C LYS A 244 -31.33 -2.08 31.81
N PRO A 245 -30.77 -1.39 32.82
CA PRO A 245 -30.43 0.03 32.68
C PRO A 245 -29.53 0.21 31.44
N GLY A 246 -29.95 1.06 30.51
CA GLY A 246 -29.21 1.31 29.27
C GLY A 246 -27.79 1.86 29.55
N VAL A 247 -26.83 1.48 28.72
CA VAL A 247 -25.48 2.08 28.74
C VAL A 247 -25.62 3.58 28.51
N ARG A 248 -24.93 4.40 29.33
CA ARG A 248 -24.88 5.84 29.16
C ARG A 248 -23.43 6.31 29.17
N VAL A 249 -23.00 6.89 28.05
CA VAL A 249 -21.63 7.35 27.88
C VAL A 249 -21.47 8.75 28.49
N LYS A 250 -20.49 8.89 29.37
CA LYS A 250 -20.03 10.16 29.95
C LYS A 250 -18.59 10.38 29.52
N ILE A 251 -18.31 11.55 28.96
CA ILE A 251 -16.98 11.93 28.46
C ILE A 251 -16.55 13.20 29.18
N ASP A 252 -15.47 13.10 29.95
CA ASP A 252 -14.69 14.26 30.36
C ASP A 252 -13.67 14.53 29.25
N PHE A 253 -13.77 15.68 28.58
CA PHE A 253 -12.82 16.04 27.52
C PHE A 253 -11.48 16.49 28.11
N ASP A 254 -11.52 17.32 29.16
CA ASP A 254 -10.33 17.89 29.76
C ASP A 254 -9.39 16.82 30.33
N GLY A 255 -8.14 16.87 29.91
CA GLY A 255 -7.08 15.96 30.35
C GLY A 255 -7.28 14.52 29.89
N PHE A 256 -8.00 14.26 28.79
CA PHE A 256 -8.18 12.91 28.25
C PHE A 256 -6.84 12.21 27.99
N ASP A 257 -5.86 12.89 27.39
CA ASP A 257 -4.52 12.32 27.16
C ASP A 257 -3.84 11.82 28.45
N GLN A 258 -4.09 12.43 29.61
CA GLN A 258 -3.54 11.98 30.90
C GLN A 258 -4.16 10.65 31.39
N ARG A 259 -5.34 10.32 30.87
CA ARG A 259 -6.10 9.10 31.14
C ARG A 259 -5.84 7.99 30.11
N VAL A 260 -4.94 8.22 29.15
CA VAL A 260 -4.53 7.22 28.15
C VAL A 260 -3.45 6.30 28.71
N ARG A 261 -3.55 5.00 28.40
CA ARG A 261 -2.55 3.96 28.72
C ARG A 261 -2.36 3.04 27.52
N ALA A 262 -1.14 2.55 27.32
CA ALA A 262 -0.88 1.50 26.34
C ALA A 262 -1.44 0.16 26.84
N ILE A 263 -2.05 -0.61 25.95
CA ILE A 263 -2.33 -2.02 26.20
C ILE A 263 -1.01 -2.81 26.09
N PRO A 264 -0.69 -3.71 27.04
CA PRO A 264 0.53 -4.51 26.99
C PRO A 264 0.64 -5.29 25.67
N GLY A 265 1.75 -5.10 24.97
CA GLY A 265 1.99 -5.64 23.64
C GLY A 265 3.25 -5.04 23.03
N GLN A 266 3.77 -5.70 22.00
CA GLN A 266 4.97 -5.26 21.29
C GLN A 266 4.60 -4.29 20.17
N PRO A 267 5.24 -3.12 20.07
CA PRO A 267 4.94 -2.17 19.02
C PRO A 267 5.14 -2.78 17.61
N GLY A 268 4.40 -2.29 16.62
CA GLY A 268 4.23 -3.00 15.35
C GLY A 268 3.37 -2.26 14.33
N ASN A 269 2.87 -3.01 13.35
CA ASN A 269 1.90 -2.56 12.36
C ASN A 269 0.52 -3.15 12.73
N TYR A 270 -0.37 -2.31 13.25
CA TYR A 270 -1.69 -2.69 13.77
C TYR A 270 -2.79 -2.13 12.89
N GLN A 271 -3.85 -2.91 12.66
CA GLN A 271 -5.01 -2.51 11.84
C GLN A 271 -6.29 -3.25 12.27
N GLY A 272 -7.45 -2.75 11.86
CA GLY A 272 -8.74 -3.39 12.04
C GLY A 272 -9.20 -3.51 13.50
N LEU A 273 -9.03 -2.49 14.34
CA LEU A 273 -9.34 -2.54 15.77
C LEU A 273 -10.85 -2.71 16.07
N SER A 274 -11.17 -3.66 16.93
CA SER A 274 -12.53 -3.88 17.45
C SER A 274 -12.51 -4.31 18.92
N ALA A 275 -13.58 -4.06 19.67
CA ALA A 275 -13.65 -4.43 21.09
C ALA A 275 -14.93 -5.22 21.42
N SER A 276 -14.82 -6.09 22.42
CA SER A 276 -15.94 -6.70 23.14
C SER A 276 -15.85 -6.38 24.63
N ASP A 277 -16.79 -6.88 25.42
CA ASP A 277 -16.74 -6.77 26.89
C ASP A 277 -15.54 -7.48 27.52
N ALA A 278 -14.92 -8.42 26.80
CA ALA A 278 -13.89 -9.31 27.32
C ALA A 278 -12.48 -9.02 26.78
N ALA A 279 -12.37 -8.44 25.59
CA ALA A 279 -11.09 -8.24 24.92
C ALA A 279 -11.13 -7.12 23.88
N VAL A 280 -9.96 -6.64 23.49
CA VAL A 280 -9.74 -5.97 22.19
C VAL A 280 -9.17 -6.97 21.19
N PHE A 281 -9.53 -6.81 19.91
CA PHE A 281 -9.08 -7.60 18.78
C PHE A 281 -8.46 -6.68 17.73
N TYR A 282 -7.41 -7.15 17.07
CA TYR A 282 -6.68 -6.38 16.06
C TYR A 282 -5.83 -7.29 15.17
N LEU A 283 -5.61 -6.85 13.94
CA LEU A 283 -4.65 -7.46 13.04
C LEU A 283 -3.25 -6.91 13.33
N ARG A 284 -2.26 -7.80 13.29
CA ARG A 284 -0.85 -7.44 13.35
C ARG A 284 -0.12 -7.93 12.10
N GLY A 285 0.42 -7.00 11.34
CA GLY A 285 1.18 -7.27 10.12
C GLY A 285 2.69 -7.30 10.34
N GLN A 286 3.42 -7.81 9.36
CA GLN A 286 4.87 -7.68 9.27
C GLN A 286 5.27 -6.41 8.49
N ALA A 287 6.48 -5.93 8.72
CA ALA A 287 7.07 -4.88 7.89
C ALA A 287 7.22 -5.40 6.45
N GLY A 288 6.77 -4.60 5.46
CA GLY A 288 6.83 -4.98 4.03
C GLY A 288 5.59 -5.71 3.50
N GLY A 289 4.54 -5.91 4.32
CA GLY A 289 3.27 -6.53 3.89
C GLY A 289 3.21 -8.04 4.14
N GLY A 290 2.22 -8.69 3.51
CA GLY A 290 1.98 -10.13 3.65
C GLY A 290 0.81 -10.50 4.59
N PRO A 291 0.59 -11.81 4.83
CA PRO A 291 -0.51 -12.28 5.67
C PRO A 291 -0.41 -11.73 7.10
N GLN A 292 -1.54 -11.28 7.65
CA GLN A 292 -1.59 -10.72 8.99
C GLN A 292 -2.04 -11.78 10.00
N THR A 293 -1.73 -11.59 11.29
CA THR A 293 -2.24 -12.42 12.37
C THR A 293 -3.33 -11.66 13.13
N LEU A 294 -4.49 -12.28 13.33
CA LEU A 294 -5.52 -11.74 14.23
C LEU A 294 -5.15 -12.08 15.67
N ARG A 295 -4.96 -11.03 16.47
CA ARG A 295 -4.60 -11.11 17.88
C ARG A 295 -5.79 -10.63 18.72
N MET A 296 -5.83 -11.09 19.97
CA MET A 296 -6.70 -10.51 20.99
C MET A 296 -5.92 -10.24 22.27
N PHE A 297 -6.29 -9.18 22.98
CA PHE A 297 -5.84 -8.94 24.36
C PHE A 297 -7.00 -9.14 25.33
N SER A 298 -6.91 -10.18 26.16
CA SER A 298 -7.90 -10.50 27.21
C SER A 298 -7.77 -9.52 28.37
N PHE A 299 -8.86 -8.84 28.74
CA PHE A 299 -8.85 -7.95 29.91
C PHE A 299 -8.76 -8.71 31.22
N LYS A 300 -9.29 -9.94 31.26
CA LYS A 300 -9.29 -10.79 32.45
C LYS A 300 -7.89 -11.35 32.72
N ASP A 301 -7.26 -11.91 31.69
CA ASP A 301 -5.97 -12.60 31.82
C ASP A 301 -4.78 -11.67 31.57
N ARG A 302 -5.04 -10.41 31.16
CA ARG A 302 -4.06 -9.37 30.81
C ARG A 302 -2.99 -9.85 29.83
N LYS A 303 -3.41 -10.67 28.88
CA LYS A 303 -2.53 -11.39 27.97
C LYS A 303 -2.98 -11.22 26.53
N GLU A 304 -1.99 -11.10 25.65
CA GLU A 304 -2.17 -11.16 24.22
C GLU A 304 -2.06 -12.62 23.71
N ASP A 305 -3.06 -13.07 22.95
CA ASP A 305 -3.11 -14.40 22.33
C ASP A 305 -3.41 -14.31 20.83
N THR A 306 -3.02 -15.34 20.07
CA THR A 306 -3.41 -15.49 18.66
C THR A 306 -4.83 -16.07 18.57
N VAL A 307 -5.70 -15.38 17.83
CA VAL A 307 -6.99 -15.91 17.38
C VAL A 307 -6.79 -16.83 16.19
N ILE A 308 -6.20 -16.32 15.12
CA ILE A 308 -5.92 -17.06 13.88
C ILE A 308 -4.79 -16.38 13.10
N ASP A 309 -3.94 -17.17 12.45
CA ASP A 309 -2.83 -16.70 11.62
C ASP A 309 -3.22 -16.55 10.13
N ALA A 310 -2.44 -15.74 9.41
CA ALA A 310 -2.50 -15.57 7.96
C ALA A 310 -3.88 -15.18 7.42
N VAL A 311 -4.51 -14.18 8.02
CA VAL A 311 -5.77 -13.58 7.58
C VAL A 311 -5.52 -12.31 6.77
N GLY A 312 -6.41 -12.03 5.82
CA GLY A 312 -6.45 -10.78 5.05
C GLY A 312 -7.45 -9.75 5.57
N GLY A 313 -8.27 -10.12 6.57
CA GLY A 313 -9.27 -9.25 7.17
C GLY A 313 -10.23 -10.04 8.06
N TYR A 314 -10.94 -9.32 8.94
CA TYR A 314 -11.96 -9.91 9.81
C TYR A 314 -13.08 -8.91 10.14
N GLY A 315 -14.20 -9.42 10.67
CA GLY A 315 -15.27 -8.63 11.28
C GLY A 315 -15.76 -9.28 12.57
N LEU A 316 -15.94 -8.49 13.62
CA LEU A 316 -16.52 -8.93 14.90
C LEU A 316 -18.04 -8.75 14.89
N SER A 317 -18.79 -9.73 15.36
CA SER A 317 -20.25 -9.61 15.52
C SER A 317 -20.62 -8.52 16.53
N ALA A 318 -21.80 -7.92 16.37
CA ALA A 318 -22.27 -6.84 17.26
C ALA A 318 -22.34 -7.25 18.74
N ASP A 319 -22.58 -8.54 19.03
CA ASP A 319 -22.56 -9.08 20.39
C ASP A 319 -21.16 -9.51 20.89
N GLY A 320 -20.13 -9.36 20.06
CA GLY A 320 -18.73 -9.63 20.38
C GLY A 320 -18.35 -11.11 20.49
N LYS A 321 -19.21 -12.04 20.04
CA LYS A 321 -19.03 -13.49 20.25
C LYS A 321 -18.46 -14.25 19.06
N LYS A 322 -18.66 -13.74 17.84
CA LYS A 322 -18.29 -14.42 16.60
C LYS A 322 -17.40 -13.52 15.76
N ILE A 323 -16.48 -14.13 15.03
CA ILE A 323 -15.60 -13.46 14.09
C ILE A 323 -15.80 -14.10 12.72
N ILE A 324 -16.11 -13.28 11.70
CA ILE A 324 -15.94 -13.67 10.31
C ILE A 324 -14.52 -13.30 9.88
N TYR A 325 -13.82 -14.18 9.17
CA TYR A 325 -12.47 -13.92 8.66
C TYR A 325 -12.36 -14.28 7.18
N ARG A 326 -11.37 -13.67 6.51
CA ARG A 326 -10.93 -14.04 5.17
C ARG A 326 -9.49 -14.51 5.19
N GLN A 327 -9.21 -15.64 4.58
CA GLN A 327 -7.88 -16.18 4.35
C GLN A 327 -7.76 -16.62 2.89
N ARG A 328 -7.05 -15.83 2.07
CA ARG A 328 -7.05 -15.97 0.60
C ARG A 328 -8.50 -15.98 0.06
N ASP A 329 -8.92 -17.09 -0.53
CA ASP A 329 -10.26 -17.30 -1.10
C ASP A 329 -11.24 -17.96 -0.13
N THR A 330 -10.81 -18.24 1.10
CA THR A 330 -11.64 -18.87 2.12
C THR A 330 -12.23 -17.83 3.06
N TYR A 331 -13.55 -17.88 3.25
CA TYR A 331 -14.24 -17.19 4.34
C TYR A 331 -14.69 -18.20 5.39
N GLY A 332 -14.57 -17.82 6.67
CA GLY A 332 -15.01 -18.66 7.78
C GLY A 332 -15.57 -17.87 8.94
N VAL A 333 -16.37 -18.53 9.79
CA VAL A 333 -16.93 -17.94 11.03
C VAL A 333 -16.51 -18.77 12.23
N ILE A 334 -15.81 -18.14 13.17
CA ILE A 334 -15.27 -18.76 14.39
C ILE A 334 -15.77 -18.05 15.65
N ASP A 335 -15.57 -18.66 16.81
CA ASP A 335 -15.75 -18.00 18.10
C ASP A 335 -14.67 -16.93 18.30
N ALA A 336 -15.03 -15.83 18.98
CA ALA A 336 -14.12 -14.75 19.34
C ALA A 336 -13.20 -15.14 20.51
N ARG A 337 -12.33 -16.13 20.29
CA ARG A 337 -11.42 -16.72 21.29
C ARG A 337 -10.12 -17.21 20.63
N PRO A 338 -9.04 -17.43 21.38
CA PRO A 338 -7.77 -17.83 20.80
C PRO A 338 -7.77 -19.28 20.27
N GLY A 339 -6.85 -19.56 19.34
CA GLY A 339 -6.49 -20.92 18.92
C GLY A 339 -7.23 -21.52 17.73
N ALA A 340 -7.90 -20.70 16.90
CA ALA A 340 -8.49 -21.17 15.65
C ALA A 340 -7.41 -21.45 14.59
N LYS A 341 -7.70 -22.39 13.70
CA LYS A 341 -6.81 -22.83 12.61
C LYS A 341 -7.36 -22.44 11.25
N ALA A 342 -6.47 -22.43 10.26
CA ALA A 342 -6.83 -22.21 8.87
C ALA A 342 -7.95 -23.19 8.43
N GLY A 343 -9.05 -22.64 7.91
CA GLY A 343 -10.22 -23.40 7.46
C GLY A 343 -11.27 -23.71 8.53
N ASP A 344 -11.02 -23.39 9.81
CA ASP A 344 -12.03 -23.56 10.87
C ASP A 344 -13.27 -22.72 10.55
N GLY A 345 -14.46 -23.31 10.70
CA GLY A 345 -15.73 -22.63 10.44
C GLY A 345 -15.89 -22.15 8.99
N LYS A 346 -15.17 -22.75 8.03
CA LYS A 346 -15.27 -22.42 6.60
C LYS A 346 -16.73 -22.41 6.14
N LEU A 347 -17.09 -21.36 5.43
CA LEU A 347 -18.39 -21.22 4.79
C LEU A 347 -18.41 -21.98 3.47
N ASP A 348 -19.51 -22.70 3.22
CA ASP A 348 -19.81 -23.23 1.89
C ASP A 348 -20.42 -22.12 1.03
N LEU A 349 -19.62 -21.59 0.10
CA LEU A 349 -20.01 -20.54 -0.81
C LEU A 349 -20.29 -21.06 -2.23
N GLU A 350 -20.34 -22.37 -2.47
CA GLU A 350 -20.56 -22.94 -3.81
C GLU A 350 -21.89 -22.49 -4.42
N LYS A 351 -22.89 -22.24 -3.57
CA LYS A 351 -24.22 -21.75 -3.96
C LYS A 351 -24.31 -20.23 -4.07
N LEU A 352 -23.27 -19.49 -3.68
CA LEU A 352 -23.22 -18.04 -3.84
C LEU A 352 -22.98 -17.71 -5.31
N THR A 353 -24.06 -17.65 -6.07
CA THR A 353 -24.04 -17.38 -7.50
C THR A 353 -24.55 -15.98 -7.79
N LEU A 354 -23.89 -15.31 -8.73
CA LEU A 354 -24.31 -14.02 -9.26
C LEU A 354 -24.70 -14.21 -10.73
N ARG A 355 -25.86 -13.66 -11.11
CA ARG A 355 -26.27 -13.61 -12.51
C ARG A 355 -25.58 -12.42 -13.16
N ILE A 356 -24.63 -12.71 -14.05
CA ILE A 356 -23.91 -11.69 -14.81
C ILE A 356 -24.68 -11.34 -16.08
N GLN A 357 -24.94 -10.05 -16.30
CA GLN A 357 -25.51 -9.53 -17.54
C GLN A 357 -24.54 -8.49 -18.14
N PRO A 358 -23.57 -8.92 -18.98
CA PRO A 358 -22.43 -8.08 -19.35
C PRO A 358 -22.83 -6.71 -19.91
N ARG A 359 -23.83 -6.66 -20.81
CA ARG A 359 -24.28 -5.38 -21.40
C ARG A 359 -24.95 -4.44 -20.40
N GLU A 360 -25.52 -4.94 -19.32
CA GLU A 360 -26.09 -4.09 -18.25
C GLU A 360 -24.96 -3.63 -17.31
N GLU A 361 -24.05 -4.53 -16.95
CA GLU A 361 -22.89 -4.23 -16.10
C GLU A 361 -21.92 -3.27 -16.77
N TRP A 362 -21.59 -3.42 -18.05
CA TRP A 362 -20.71 -2.49 -18.75
C TRP A 362 -21.27 -1.06 -18.82
N ARG A 363 -22.60 -0.90 -18.89
CA ARG A 363 -23.22 0.44 -18.79
C ARG A 363 -23.05 1.03 -17.40
N GLN A 364 -23.20 0.21 -16.37
CA GLN A 364 -22.98 0.60 -14.98
C GLN A 364 -21.52 0.96 -14.73
N GLU A 365 -20.58 0.14 -15.19
CA GLU A 365 -19.13 0.36 -15.08
C GLU A 365 -18.68 1.62 -15.79
N TYR A 366 -19.22 1.89 -16.98
CA TYR A 366 -19.01 3.15 -17.69
C TYR A 366 -19.47 4.37 -16.85
N MET A 367 -20.68 4.29 -16.28
CA MET A 367 -21.21 5.35 -15.43
C MET A 367 -20.42 5.50 -14.12
N ASP A 368 -19.88 4.40 -13.59
CA ASP A 368 -18.97 4.40 -12.46
C ASP A 368 -17.67 5.10 -12.78
N ALA A 369 -17.00 4.73 -13.88
CA ALA A 369 -15.76 5.35 -14.30
C ALA A 369 -15.93 6.86 -14.51
N TRP A 370 -17.04 7.27 -15.13
CA TRP A 370 -17.41 8.67 -15.30
C TRP A 370 -17.56 9.41 -13.95
N ARG A 371 -18.25 8.80 -12.96
CA ARG A 371 -18.39 9.38 -11.61
C ARG A 371 -17.09 9.38 -10.83
N ILE A 372 -16.30 8.32 -10.93
CA ILE A 372 -15.02 8.20 -10.25
C ILE A 372 -14.09 9.32 -10.71
N PHE A 373 -14.00 9.60 -12.01
CA PHE A 373 -13.27 10.78 -12.51
C PHE A 373 -13.82 12.08 -11.93
N ARG A 374 -15.14 12.30 -12.00
CA ARG A 374 -15.78 13.51 -11.47
C ARG A 374 -15.44 13.73 -9.98
N ASP A 375 -15.47 12.67 -9.19
CA ASP A 375 -15.41 12.75 -7.73
C ASP A 375 -13.97 12.75 -7.19
N TRP A 376 -13.05 12.09 -7.89
CA TRP A 376 -11.68 11.86 -7.40
C TRP A 376 -10.61 12.72 -8.08
N PHE A 377 -10.92 13.34 -9.23
CA PHE A 377 -9.93 14.15 -9.93
C PHE A 377 -9.53 15.38 -9.11
N TYR A 378 -8.24 15.72 -9.15
CA TYR A 378 -7.68 16.78 -8.30
C TYR A 378 -8.29 18.17 -8.55
N ASP A 379 -8.70 18.45 -9.80
CA ASP A 379 -9.41 19.67 -10.17
C ASP A 379 -10.92 19.40 -10.24
N PRO A 380 -11.73 19.96 -9.32
CA PRO A 380 -13.18 19.74 -9.34
C PRO A 380 -13.86 20.31 -10.60
N ASN A 381 -13.19 21.16 -11.37
CA ASN A 381 -13.67 21.65 -12.65
C ASN A 381 -13.22 20.77 -13.85
N LEU A 382 -12.49 19.67 -13.61
CA LEU A 382 -12.07 18.71 -14.63
C LEU A 382 -11.36 19.37 -15.82
N HIS A 383 -10.44 20.30 -15.53
CA HIS A 383 -9.75 21.12 -16.53
C HIS A 383 -10.67 21.95 -17.45
N GLY A 384 -11.93 22.18 -17.04
CA GLY A 384 -12.92 22.91 -17.82
C GLY A 384 -13.65 22.07 -18.87
N VAL A 385 -13.48 20.74 -18.87
CA VAL A 385 -14.20 19.84 -19.78
C VAL A 385 -15.68 19.79 -19.40
N ASP A 386 -16.59 19.87 -20.38
CA ASP A 386 -18.01 19.59 -20.15
C ASP A 386 -18.21 18.08 -19.95
N TRP A 387 -18.00 17.65 -18.72
CA TRP A 387 -17.96 16.23 -18.37
C TRP A 387 -19.30 15.53 -18.61
N LYS A 388 -20.42 16.24 -18.55
CA LYS A 388 -21.74 15.67 -18.88
C LYS A 388 -21.88 15.45 -20.38
N ALA A 389 -21.41 16.38 -21.21
CA ALA A 389 -21.40 16.18 -22.65
C ALA A 389 -20.49 15.01 -23.07
N ILE A 390 -19.33 14.86 -22.44
CA ILE A 390 -18.44 13.71 -22.65
C ILE A 390 -19.13 12.40 -22.29
N ARG A 391 -19.82 12.35 -21.14
CA ARG A 391 -20.64 11.19 -20.75
C ARG A 391 -21.63 10.81 -21.86
N ASP A 392 -22.40 11.78 -22.32
CA ASP A 392 -23.51 11.53 -23.23
C ASP A 392 -23.01 11.14 -24.63
N ARG A 393 -21.83 11.63 -25.04
CA ARG A 393 -21.15 11.22 -26.27
C ARG A 393 -20.75 9.74 -26.21
N TYR A 394 -19.91 9.35 -25.26
CA TYR A 394 -19.36 7.98 -25.23
C TYR A 394 -20.41 6.93 -24.83
N ALA A 395 -21.48 7.32 -24.10
CA ALA A 395 -22.59 6.43 -23.82
C ALA A 395 -23.31 5.90 -25.09
N GLN A 396 -23.17 6.58 -26.23
CA GLN A 396 -23.75 6.14 -27.51
C GLN A 396 -23.09 4.85 -28.04
N GLU A 397 -21.87 4.54 -27.61
CA GLU A 397 -21.13 3.36 -28.05
C GLU A 397 -21.52 2.09 -27.26
N LEU A 398 -22.09 2.24 -26.06
CA LEU A 398 -22.42 1.14 -25.16
C LEU A 398 -23.30 0.03 -25.77
N PRO A 399 -24.29 0.31 -26.64
CA PRO A 399 -25.10 -0.73 -27.29
C PRO A 399 -24.32 -1.63 -28.26
N TYR A 400 -23.17 -1.17 -28.78
CA TYR A 400 -22.38 -1.86 -29.81
C TYR A 400 -21.25 -2.74 -29.24
N MET A 401 -20.98 -2.62 -27.93
CA MET A 401 -19.97 -3.44 -27.26
C MET A 401 -20.33 -4.93 -27.30
N SER A 402 -19.34 -5.74 -27.65
CA SER A 402 -19.43 -7.19 -27.83
C SER A 402 -18.59 -7.96 -26.81
N ASN A 403 -17.56 -7.34 -26.24
CA ASN A 403 -16.69 -7.94 -25.24
C ASN A 403 -16.15 -6.89 -24.24
N ARG A 404 -15.53 -7.36 -23.15
CA ARG A 404 -15.02 -6.49 -22.08
C ARG A 404 -13.88 -5.56 -22.53
N ALA A 405 -13.08 -5.94 -23.51
CA ALA A 405 -12.01 -5.10 -24.04
C ALA A 405 -12.55 -3.90 -24.84
N ASP A 406 -13.76 -4.01 -25.42
CA ASP A 406 -14.44 -2.85 -26.03
C ASP A 406 -14.72 -1.77 -24.96
N LEU A 407 -15.09 -2.19 -23.74
CA LEU A 407 -15.26 -1.28 -22.62
C LEU A 407 -13.91 -0.72 -22.14
N ASP A 408 -12.85 -1.53 -22.03
CA ASP A 408 -11.51 -1.03 -21.65
C ASP A 408 -11.04 0.08 -22.61
N TYR A 409 -11.26 -0.13 -23.91
CA TYR A 409 -10.98 0.87 -24.93
C TYR A 409 -11.81 2.14 -24.71
N LEU A 410 -13.12 2.01 -24.51
CA LEU A 410 -14.02 3.14 -24.25
C LEU A 410 -13.63 3.93 -22.98
N LEU A 411 -13.25 3.23 -21.91
CA LEU A 411 -12.79 3.84 -20.65
C LEU A 411 -11.45 4.57 -20.83
N THR A 412 -10.57 4.05 -21.69
CA THR A 412 -9.30 4.71 -22.04
C THR A 412 -9.56 6.02 -22.77
N GLU A 413 -10.47 6.01 -23.76
CA GLU A 413 -10.88 7.23 -24.47
C GLU A 413 -11.53 8.25 -23.51
N LEU A 414 -12.40 7.79 -22.60
CA LEU A 414 -13.02 8.63 -21.58
C LEU A 414 -11.98 9.33 -20.69
N GLY A 415 -10.96 8.61 -20.22
CA GLY A 415 -9.87 9.18 -19.42
C GLY A 415 -8.99 10.15 -20.22
N GLY A 416 -8.81 9.89 -21.52
CA GLY A 416 -8.05 10.74 -22.43
C GLY A 416 -8.60 12.16 -22.58
N GLU A 417 -9.92 12.36 -22.46
CA GLU A 417 -10.57 13.68 -22.58
C GLU A 417 -10.09 14.69 -21.52
N ILE A 418 -9.57 14.23 -20.37
CA ILE A 418 -9.06 15.10 -19.30
C ILE A 418 -7.68 15.69 -19.62
N SER A 419 -6.95 15.10 -20.59
CA SER A 419 -5.60 15.55 -20.99
C SER A 419 -4.61 15.62 -19.82
N VAL A 420 -4.46 14.49 -19.11
CA VAL A 420 -3.59 14.34 -17.94
C VAL A 420 -2.88 12.98 -17.96
N GLY A 421 -1.66 12.93 -17.45
CA GLY A 421 -0.96 11.67 -17.15
C GLY A 421 -1.70 10.85 -16.09
N HIS A 422 -1.32 9.57 -15.94
CA HIS A 422 -1.82 8.67 -14.89
C HIS A 422 -3.32 8.35 -14.91
N ALA A 423 -3.97 8.62 -16.05
CA ALA A 423 -5.29 8.09 -16.38
C ALA A 423 -5.15 6.72 -17.07
N TYR A 424 -5.02 5.65 -16.30
CA TYR A 424 -4.83 4.28 -16.80
C TYR A 424 -6.11 3.47 -16.68
N VAL A 425 -6.23 2.45 -17.51
CA VAL A 425 -7.28 1.42 -17.41
C VAL A 425 -6.60 0.07 -17.29
N GLU A 426 -6.98 -0.70 -16.27
CA GLU A 426 -6.54 -2.07 -16.09
C GLU A 426 -7.74 -3.01 -16.21
N PRO A 427 -7.64 -4.05 -17.07
CA PRO A 427 -8.73 -5.00 -17.26
C PRO A 427 -8.94 -5.82 -15.99
N SER A 428 -10.16 -6.34 -15.80
CA SER A 428 -10.45 -7.28 -14.72
C SER A 428 -9.63 -8.57 -14.88
N GLU A 429 -9.00 -9.03 -13.79
CA GLU A 429 -8.33 -10.35 -13.73
C GLU A 429 -9.30 -11.51 -13.99
N ASN A 430 -10.61 -11.28 -13.83
CA ASN A 430 -11.66 -12.27 -14.09
C ASN A 430 -12.04 -12.35 -15.57
N THR A 431 -11.45 -11.53 -16.44
CA THR A 431 -11.73 -11.55 -17.88
C THR A 431 -11.26 -12.87 -18.49
N PRO A 432 -12.15 -13.71 -19.05
CA PRO A 432 -11.74 -14.97 -19.64
C PRO A 432 -10.75 -14.76 -20.81
N GLY A 433 -9.57 -15.34 -20.71
CA GLY A 433 -8.53 -15.26 -21.73
C GLY A 433 -7.83 -16.61 -21.98
N PRO A 434 -7.07 -16.74 -23.08
CA PRO A 434 -6.32 -17.96 -23.34
C PRO A 434 -5.30 -18.20 -22.22
N LYS A 435 -5.18 -19.45 -21.77
CA LYS A 435 -4.15 -19.84 -20.81
C LYS A 435 -2.77 -19.57 -21.43
N ARG A 436 -2.02 -18.65 -20.84
CA ARG A 436 -0.63 -18.39 -21.25
C ARG A 436 0.25 -19.58 -20.85
N VAL A 437 1.12 -20.00 -21.76
CA VAL A 437 2.18 -20.98 -21.50
C VAL A 437 3.48 -20.21 -21.39
N ASP A 438 4.11 -20.26 -20.23
CA ASP A 438 5.38 -19.55 -20.02
C ASP A 438 6.49 -20.22 -20.85
N GLY A 439 7.21 -19.40 -21.63
CA GLY A 439 8.45 -19.81 -22.28
C GLY A 439 9.59 -19.88 -21.29
N ALA A 440 10.61 -20.69 -21.58
CA ALA A 440 11.85 -20.73 -20.82
C ALA A 440 12.98 -20.03 -21.56
N LEU A 441 13.87 -19.41 -20.80
CA LEU A 441 15.02 -18.64 -21.27
C LEU A 441 16.27 -19.06 -20.49
N LEU A 442 17.43 -19.04 -21.15
CA LEU A 442 18.68 -19.58 -20.60
C LEU A 442 19.57 -18.52 -19.92
N GLY A 443 19.18 -17.24 -19.94
CA GLY A 443 20.08 -16.14 -19.57
C GLY A 443 21.13 -15.92 -20.65
N ALA A 444 20.77 -16.07 -21.93
CA ALA A 444 21.72 -16.01 -23.04
C ALA A 444 21.07 -15.65 -24.37
N GLU A 445 21.88 -15.08 -25.27
CA GLU A 445 21.53 -14.90 -26.67
C GLU A 445 22.01 -16.10 -27.48
N ILE A 446 21.08 -16.67 -28.26
CA ILE A 446 21.27 -17.93 -28.98
C ILE A 446 20.99 -17.67 -30.46
N ALA A 447 21.96 -17.95 -31.33
CA ALA A 447 21.81 -17.76 -32.76
C ALA A 447 21.83 -19.07 -33.54
N ALA A 448 21.10 -19.09 -34.65
CA ALA A 448 21.16 -20.19 -35.60
C ALA A 448 22.51 -20.18 -36.33
N ASP A 449 23.06 -21.36 -36.56
CA ASP A 449 24.33 -21.56 -37.27
C ASP A 449 24.12 -22.34 -38.59
N PRO A 450 24.93 -22.10 -39.65
CA PRO A 450 24.82 -22.85 -40.90
C PRO A 450 24.93 -24.38 -40.79
N SER A 451 25.49 -24.92 -39.69
CA SER A 451 25.46 -26.36 -39.40
C SER A 451 24.06 -26.93 -39.14
N GLY A 452 23.08 -26.05 -38.94
CA GLY A 452 21.70 -26.36 -38.57
C GLY A 452 21.47 -26.43 -37.06
N ASN A 453 22.53 -26.31 -36.24
CA ASN A 453 22.43 -26.21 -34.77
C ASN A 453 22.38 -24.74 -34.34
N TYR A 454 22.38 -24.51 -33.02
CA TYR A 454 22.39 -23.18 -32.43
C TYR A 454 23.67 -22.96 -31.62
N ARG A 455 24.17 -21.72 -31.65
CA ARG A 455 25.39 -21.29 -30.98
C ARG A 455 25.07 -20.23 -29.92
N VAL A 456 25.73 -20.31 -28.78
CA VAL A 456 25.63 -19.30 -27.72
C VAL A 456 26.45 -18.08 -28.15
N GLU A 457 25.78 -16.93 -28.34
CA GLU A 457 26.44 -15.67 -28.75
C GLU A 457 26.83 -14.80 -27.56
N HIS A 458 25.99 -14.79 -26.53
CA HIS A 458 26.21 -14.02 -25.32
C HIS A 458 25.59 -14.72 -24.13
N VAL A 459 26.23 -14.61 -22.96
CA VAL A 459 25.69 -15.12 -21.70
C VAL A 459 25.56 -13.93 -20.76
N PHE A 460 24.34 -13.64 -20.32
CA PHE A 460 24.10 -12.52 -19.43
C PHE A 460 24.66 -12.83 -18.03
N PRO A 461 25.38 -11.88 -17.40
CA PRO A 461 25.81 -12.03 -16.02
C PRO A 461 24.59 -12.15 -15.10
N GLY A 462 24.71 -13.01 -14.09
CA GLY A 462 23.71 -13.20 -13.06
C GLY A 462 24.25 -12.92 -11.67
N GLU A 463 23.36 -12.53 -10.76
CA GLU A 463 23.58 -12.50 -9.33
C GLU A 463 22.93 -13.74 -8.72
N ASN A 464 23.55 -14.91 -8.94
CA ASN A 464 22.92 -16.22 -8.69
C ASN A 464 22.54 -16.50 -7.23
N TRP A 465 22.89 -15.61 -6.29
CA TRP A 465 22.39 -15.62 -4.91
C TRP A 465 20.98 -14.99 -4.76
N GLN A 466 20.46 -14.34 -5.81
CA GLN A 466 19.15 -13.70 -5.83
C GLN A 466 18.30 -14.28 -6.97
N GLN A 467 17.13 -14.81 -6.63
CA GLN A 467 16.27 -15.55 -7.55
C GLN A 467 15.90 -14.75 -8.82
N ASP A 468 15.58 -13.47 -8.68
CA ASP A 468 15.15 -12.61 -9.80
C ASP A 468 16.29 -12.19 -10.75
N PHE A 469 17.54 -12.46 -10.37
CA PHE A 469 18.76 -12.13 -11.12
C PHE A 469 19.61 -13.38 -11.38
N ARG A 470 19.03 -14.57 -11.22
CA ARG A 470 19.68 -15.85 -11.53
C ARG A 470 19.85 -15.99 -13.04
N SER A 471 21.09 -16.16 -13.50
CA SER A 471 21.39 -16.48 -14.90
C SER A 471 21.68 -17.98 -15.04
N PRO A 472 20.81 -18.76 -15.71
CA PRO A 472 20.91 -20.22 -15.75
C PRO A 472 22.25 -20.76 -16.24
N LEU A 473 22.86 -20.13 -17.24
CA LEU A 473 24.14 -20.59 -17.81
C LEU A 473 25.38 -20.17 -17.00
N THR A 474 25.24 -19.29 -16.00
CA THR A 474 26.35 -18.91 -15.11
C THR A 474 26.27 -19.58 -13.74
N GLU A 475 25.29 -20.46 -13.51
CA GLU A 475 25.13 -21.17 -12.24
C GLU A 475 26.34 -22.07 -11.95
N PRO A 476 26.77 -22.18 -10.67
CA PRO A 476 27.87 -23.06 -10.31
C PRO A 476 27.65 -24.51 -10.80
N GLY A 477 28.61 -25.03 -11.56
CA GLY A 477 28.57 -26.38 -12.11
C GLY A 477 27.92 -26.48 -13.50
N VAL A 478 27.47 -25.36 -14.08
CA VAL A 478 27.08 -25.28 -15.49
C VAL A 478 28.29 -24.81 -16.30
N HIS A 479 28.72 -25.62 -17.26
CA HIS A 479 29.85 -25.30 -18.13
C HIS A 479 29.34 -25.05 -19.55
N VAL A 480 28.84 -23.84 -19.82
CA VAL A 480 28.48 -23.37 -21.17
C VAL A 480 29.14 -22.02 -21.41
N GLU A 481 29.91 -21.92 -22.48
CA GLU A 481 30.66 -20.72 -22.82
C GLU A 481 30.13 -20.06 -24.10
N VAL A 482 30.41 -18.76 -24.25
CA VAL A 482 30.16 -18.06 -25.50
C VAL A 482 30.92 -18.77 -26.63
N GLY A 483 30.18 -19.15 -27.66
CA GLY A 483 30.68 -19.86 -28.81
C GLY A 483 30.37 -21.35 -28.83
N ASP A 484 29.93 -21.95 -27.72
CA ASP A 484 29.46 -23.34 -27.69
C ASP A 484 28.21 -23.54 -28.53
N TYR A 485 28.09 -24.74 -29.11
CA TYR A 485 26.91 -25.22 -29.82
C TYR A 485 26.00 -25.99 -28.88
N ILE A 486 24.70 -25.66 -28.88
CA ILE A 486 23.66 -26.46 -28.25
C ILE A 486 23.14 -27.43 -29.30
N LEU A 487 23.42 -28.72 -29.10
CA LEU A 487 23.13 -29.82 -30.03
C LEU A 487 21.79 -30.51 -29.73
N ALA A 488 21.38 -30.51 -28.46
CA ALA A 488 20.10 -31.07 -28.04
C ALA A 488 19.57 -30.41 -26.76
N VAL A 489 18.24 -30.36 -26.62
CA VAL A 489 17.52 -29.97 -25.41
C VAL A 489 16.63 -31.14 -25.00
N ASP A 490 16.84 -31.70 -23.80
CA ASP A 490 16.17 -32.92 -23.31
C ASP A 490 16.23 -34.08 -24.32
N GLY A 491 17.40 -34.28 -24.91
CA GLY A 491 17.65 -35.31 -25.93
C GLY A 491 17.02 -35.02 -27.30
N THR A 492 16.23 -33.95 -27.45
CA THR A 492 15.69 -33.51 -28.75
C THR A 492 16.74 -32.70 -29.48
N THR A 493 17.15 -33.15 -30.68
CA THR A 493 18.16 -32.45 -31.47
C THR A 493 17.72 -31.03 -31.82
N THR A 494 18.65 -30.08 -31.75
CA THR A 494 18.43 -28.71 -32.24
C THR A 494 18.59 -28.62 -33.76
N LYS A 495 19.18 -29.64 -34.40
CA LYS A 495 19.50 -29.64 -35.82
C LYS A 495 18.23 -29.56 -36.67
N GLY A 496 18.10 -28.49 -37.44
CA GLY A 496 16.96 -28.28 -38.34
C GLY A 496 15.69 -27.80 -37.64
N VAL A 497 15.77 -27.42 -36.36
CA VAL A 497 14.70 -26.69 -35.67
C VAL A 497 14.71 -25.24 -36.15
N ASP A 498 13.56 -24.74 -36.58
CA ASP A 498 13.37 -23.38 -37.13
C ASP A 498 13.53 -22.28 -36.08
N ASN A 499 13.17 -22.57 -34.83
CA ASN A 499 13.28 -21.67 -33.70
C ASN A 499 13.65 -22.43 -32.42
N PHE A 500 14.85 -22.16 -31.90
CA PHE A 500 15.38 -22.75 -30.66
C PHE A 500 14.39 -22.71 -29.49
N TYR A 501 13.69 -21.59 -29.31
CA TYR A 501 12.81 -21.37 -28.16
C TYR A 501 11.59 -22.31 -28.12
N ARG A 502 11.24 -22.96 -29.24
CA ARG A 502 10.20 -24.01 -29.27
C ARG A 502 10.58 -25.20 -28.39
N LEU A 503 11.88 -25.49 -28.26
CA LEU A 503 12.39 -26.57 -27.41
C LEU A 503 12.29 -26.24 -25.91
N LEU A 504 11.98 -24.98 -25.58
CA LEU A 504 11.89 -24.43 -24.23
C LEU A 504 10.44 -24.08 -23.83
N GLU A 505 9.45 -24.29 -24.70
CA GLU A 505 8.04 -24.01 -24.42
C GLU A 505 7.54 -24.82 -23.20
N GLY A 506 6.95 -24.13 -22.22
CA GLY A 506 6.43 -24.77 -21.01
C GLY A 506 7.51 -25.38 -20.10
N LYS A 507 8.77 -24.94 -20.26
CA LYS A 507 9.91 -25.41 -19.46
C LYS A 507 10.46 -24.40 -18.45
N ALA A 508 9.80 -23.24 -18.28
CA ALA A 508 10.19 -22.26 -17.27
C ALA A 508 10.33 -22.89 -15.88
N ASP A 509 11.43 -22.61 -15.18
CA ASP A 509 11.78 -23.13 -13.86
C ASP A 509 11.82 -24.66 -13.70
N ARG A 510 11.76 -25.41 -14.81
CA ARG A 510 11.92 -26.87 -14.83
C ARG A 510 13.36 -27.24 -15.12
N VAL A 511 13.86 -28.27 -14.45
CA VAL A 511 15.20 -28.81 -14.76
C VAL A 511 15.18 -29.43 -16.15
N LEU A 512 16.12 -29.01 -17.02
CA LEU A 512 16.32 -29.57 -18.35
C LEU A 512 17.80 -29.88 -18.60
N THR A 513 18.05 -30.68 -19.63
CA THR A 513 19.42 -31.04 -20.07
C THR A 513 19.76 -30.40 -21.40
N LEU A 514 20.97 -29.85 -21.50
CA LEU A 514 21.55 -29.32 -22.73
C LEU A 514 22.72 -30.20 -23.14
N LEU A 515 22.72 -30.73 -24.36
CA LEU A 515 23.91 -31.34 -24.95
C LEU A 515 24.70 -30.23 -25.65
N VAL A 516 25.88 -29.90 -25.14
CA VAL A 516 26.70 -28.78 -25.62
C VAL A 516 28.08 -29.22 -26.08
N ASN A 517 28.69 -28.49 -27.01
CA ASN A 517 30.06 -28.74 -27.46
C ASN A 517 30.70 -27.49 -28.10
N ASP A 518 32.02 -27.43 -28.15
CA ASP A 518 32.78 -26.33 -28.81
C ASP A 518 32.66 -26.37 -30.35
N LYS A 519 32.10 -27.47 -30.88
CA LYS A 519 31.92 -27.76 -32.31
C LYS A 519 30.50 -28.25 -32.58
N PRO A 520 29.97 -28.11 -33.80
CA PRO A 520 28.65 -28.63 -34.18
C PRO A 520 28.66 -30.15 -34.40
N SER A 521 29.16 -30.91 -33.43
CA SER A 521 29.35 -32.36 -33.49
C SER A 521 29.05 -33.00 -32.14
N HIS A 522 28.46 -34.20 -32.15
CA HIS A 522 28.23 -34.98 -30.93
C HIS A 522 29.53 -35.54 -30.34
N GLN A 523 30.60 -35.63 -31.12
CA GLN A 523 31.87 -36.17 -30.63
C GLN A 523 32.52 -35.18 -29.64
N GLY A 524 32.68 -35.62 -28.39
CA GLY A 524 33.20 -34.78 -27.31
C GLY A 524 32.16 -33.87 -26.66
N ALA A 525 30.88 -33.98 -27.05
CA ALA A 525 29.81 -33.22 -26.43
C ALA A 525 29.61 -33.62 -24.96
N ARG A 526 29.20 -32.65 -24.15
CA ARG A 526 28.92 -32.80 -22.72
C ARG A 526 27.47 -32.43 -22.42
N THR A 527 26.91 -33.04 -21.37
CA THR A 527 25.54 -32.76 -20.94
C THR A 527 25.57 -31.83 -19.74
N GLU A 528 24.96 -30.66 -19.88
CA GLU A 528 24.78 -29.68 -18.81
C GLU A 528 23.34 -29.73 -18.31
N THR A 529 23.15 -29.60 -17.00
CA THR A 529 21.82 -29.57 -16.38
C THR A 529 21.54 -28.16 -15.90
N VAL A 530 20.45 -27.56 -16.40
CA VAL A 530 20.13 -26.15 -16.12
C VAL A 530 18.68 -25.97 -15.69
N ARG A 531 18.41 -24.88 -14.96
CA ARG A 531 17.05 -24.44 -14.64
C ARG A 531 16.80 -23.09 -15.34
N PRO A 532 16.10 -23.07 -16.48
CA PRO A 532 15.80 -21.85 -17.20
C PRO A 532 14.87 -20.93 -16.39
N VAL A 533 14.90 -19.65 -16.72
CA VAL A 533 14.02 -18.61 -16.14
C VAL A 533 12.87 -18.29 -17.10
N SER A 534 11.78 -17.74 -16.59
CA SER A 534 10.64 -17.31 -17.43
C SER A 534 10.85 -15.95 -18.10
N LYS A 535 11.78 -15.13 -17.58
CA LYS A 535 12.06 -13.76 -18.06
C LYS A 535 13.54 -13.43 -17.87
N GLU A 536 14.13 -12.67 -18.80
CA GLU A 536 15.53 -12.21 -18.75
C GLU A 536 15.70 -10.70 -18.57
N GLN A 537 14.61 -9.94 -18.39
CA GLN A 537 14.66 -8.48 -18.31
C GLN A 537 15.67 -7.98 -17.27
N ASN A 538 15.71 -8.61 -16.11
CA ASN A 538 16.63 -8.29 -15.03
C ASN A 538 18.10 -8.64 -15.36
N LEU A 539 18.35 -9.73 -16.09
CA LEU A 539 19.69 -10.12 -16.51
C LEU A 539 20.24 -9.16 -17.57
N ARG A 540 19.40 -8.81 -18.54
CA ARG A 540 19.70 -7.81 -19.57
C ARG A 540 19.94 -6.43 -18.96
N TYR A 541 19.15 -6.07 -17.95
CA TYR A 541 19.35 -4.86 -17.17
C TYR A 541 20.71 -4.85 -16.46
N LEU A 542 21.08 -5.91 -15.75
CA LEU A 542 22.38 -6.01 -15.08
C LEU A 542 23.54 -5.87 -16.06
N ASP A 543 23.46 -6.56 -17.19
CA ASP A 543 24.47 -6.51 -18.24
C ASP A 543 24.65 -5.10 -18.81
N TRP A 544 23.54 -4.44 -19.14
CA TRP A 544 23.52 -3.07 -19.64
C TRP A 544 24.10 -2.07 -18.65
N VAL A 545 23.72 -2.14 -17.36
CA VAL A 545 24.28 -1.27 -16.32
C VAL A 545 25.77 -1.52 -16.11
N ALA A 546 26.21 -2.78 -16.12
CA ALA A 546 27.61 -3.15 -15.98
C ALA A 546 28.45 -2.63 -17.16
N ALA A 547 27.95 -2.75 -18.39
CA ALA A 547 28.59 -2.24 -19.59
C ALA A 547 28.74 -0.71 -19.54
N ASN A 548 27.69 0.03 -19.15
CA ASN A 548 27.75 1.48 -18.99
C ASN A 548 28.73 1.91 -17.91
N ARG A 549 28.77 1.20 -16.78
CA ARG A 549 29.74 1.46 -15.71
C ARG A 549 31.18 1.25 -16.20
N ALA A 550 31.45 0.16 -16.91
CA ALA A 550 32.77 -0.12 -17.49
C ALA A 550 33.18 0.95 -18.51
N LYS A 551 32.22 1.44 -19.30
CA LYS A 551 32.42 2.55 -20.24
C LYS A 551 32.79 3.85 -19.51
N VAL A 552 32.07 4.21 -18.45
CA VAL A 552 32.39 5.40 -17.62
C VAL A 552 33.74 5.26 -16.94
N ASP A 553 34.07 4.09 -16.39
CA ASP A 553 35.36 3.84 -15.74
C ASP A 553 36.51 4.01 -16.75
N LYS A 554 36.39 3.39 -17.94
CA LYS A 554 37.36 3.52 -19.03
C LYS A 554 37.55 4.97 -19.50
N LEU A 555 36.46 5.69 -19.73
CA LEU A 555 36.51 7.07 -20.24
C LEU A 555 37.01 8.08 -19.19
N SER A 556 36.79 7.80 -17.90
CA SER A 556 37.17 8.71 -16.81
C SER A 556 38.49 8.35 -16.13
N GLY A 557 39.11 7.23 -16.49
CA GLY A 557 40.25 6.67 -15.75
C GLY A 557 39.89 6.28 -14.32
N GLY A 558 38.66 5.80 -14.12
CA GLY A 558 38.10 5.37 -12.84
C GLY A 558 37.77 6.49 -11.86
N ARG A 559 37.74 7.75 -12.30
CA ARG A 559 37.48 8.92 -11.44
C ARG A 559 35.99 9.17 -11.19
N ILE A 560 35.11 8.75 -12.09
CA ILE A 560 33.68 9.02 -12.06
C ILE A 560 32.91 7.76 -11.62
N GLY A 561 31.98 7.90 -10.67
CA GLY A 561 31.00 6.88 -10.31
C GLY A 561 29.78 6.92 -11.23
N TYR A 562 29.26 5.77 -11.62
CA TYR A 562 28.06 5.64 -12.44
C TYR A 562 27.02 4.72 -11.78
N LEU A 563 25.79 5.22 -11.71
CA LEU A 563 24.62 4.54 -11.21
C LEU A 563 23.46 4.81 -12.16
N HIS A 564 22.61 3.81 -12.35
CA HIS A 564 21.35 3.96 -13.06
C HIS A 564 20.18 3.71 -12.10
N LEU A 565 19.10 4.49 -12.27
CA LEU A 565 17.89 4.45 -11.46
C LEU A 565 16.72 3.99 -12.38
N PRO A 566 16.36 2.70 -12.38
CA PRO A 566 15.31 2.18 -13.27
C PRO A 566 13.90 2.65 -12.91
N ASP A 567 13.69 3.06 -11.67
CA ASP A 567 12.43 3.59 -11.17
C ASP A 567 12.72 4.51 -9.96
N THR A 568 11.71 5.14 -9.38
CA THR A 568 11.79 5.79 -8.05
C THR A 568 11.10 4.97 -6.95
N ALA A 569 10.71 3.74 -7.28
CA ALA A 569 10.14 2.76 -6.39
C ALA A 569 11.24 1.90 -5.73
N VAL A 570 10.96 0.62 -5.52
CA VAL A 570 11.82 -0.29 -4.76
C VAL A 570 13.11 -0.63 -5.53
N ALA A 571 13.04 -0.83 -6.86
CA ALA A 571 14.23 -1.25 -7.61
C ALA A 571 15.23 -0.09 -7.71
N GLY A 572 14.78 1.13 -7.98
CA GLY A 572 15.61 2.33 -8.01
C GLY A 572 16.28 2.63 -6.68
N ASN A 573 15.54 2.56 -5.57
CA ASN A 573 16.14 2.71 -4.24
C ASN A 573 17.16 1.61 -3.96
N ARG A 574 16.91 0.37 -4.38
CA ARG A 574 17.89 -0.74 -4.26
C ARG A 574 19.15 -0.47 -5.09
N GLU A 575 19.03 -0.03 -6.34
CA GLU A 575 20.17 0.22 -7.22
C GLU A 575 20.97 1.45 -6.77
N LEU A 576 20.30 2.53 -6.35
CA LEU A 576 20.92 3.68 -5.70
C LEU A 576 21.73 3.21 -4.50
N PHE A 577 21.11 2.43 -3.61
CA PHE A 577 21.76 1.93 -2.41
C PHE A 577 22.96 1.03 -2.73
N LYS A 578 22.77 0.06 -3.63
CA LYS A 578 23.80 -0.92 -4.01
C LYS A 578 25.06 -0.26 -4.55
N TYR A 579 24.94 0.87 -5.26
CA TYR A 579 26.07 1.48 -5.94
C TYR A 579 26.51 2.83 -5.38
N PHE A 580 25.67 3.56 -4.63
CA PHE A 580 26.06 4.87 -4.09
C PHE A 580 27.13 4.72 -3.02
N TYR A 581 26.91 3.85 -2.03
CA TYR A 581 27.86 3.67 -0.93
C TYR A 581 29.23 3.18 -1.40
N PRO A 582 29.36 2.16 -2.26
CA PRO A 582 30.67 1.72 -2.76
C PRO A 582 31.36 2.75 -3.67
N LEU A 583 30.60 3.62 -4.32
CA LEU A 583 31.13 4.62 -5.25
C LEU A 583 31.21 6.03 -4.64
N ALA A 584 30.82 6.23 -3.38
CA ALA A 584 30.75 7.56 -2.75
C ALA A 584 32.12 8.27 -2.68
N ASN A 585 33.21 7.50 -2.76
CA ASN A 585 34.59 8.00 -2.77
C ASN A 585 35.10 8.42 -4.15
N LYS A 586 34.32 8.20 -5.23
CA LYS A 586 34.64 8.70 -6.57
C LYS A 586 34.65 10.23 -6.56
N GLU A 587 35.45 10.82 -7.44
CA GLU A 587 35.68 12.27 -7.47
C GLU A 587 34.45 13.03 -8.01
N ALA A 588 33.60 12.36 -8.78
CA ALA A 588 32.37 12.89 -9.36
C ALA A 588 31.37 11.75 -9.66
N HIS A 589 30.10 12.07 -9.88
CA HIS A 589 29.03 11.08 -10.02
C HIS A 589 28.05 11.37 -11.17
N ILE A 590 27.68 10.32 -11.89
CA ILE A 590 26.58 10.30 -12.85
C ILE A 590 25.41 9.55 -12.22
N PHE A 591 24.26 10.22 -12.13
CA PHE A 591 22.97 9.63 -11.81
C PHE A 591 22.17 9.48 -13.10
N ASP A 592 22.09 8.28 -13.65
CA ASP A 592 21.38 8.01 -14.89
C ASP A 592 19.91 7.69 -14.60
N ASP A 593 19.04 8.63 -14.91
CA ASP A 593 17.58 8.59 -14.75
C ASP A 593 16.85 8.29 -16.07
N ARG A 594 17.60 7.99 -17.14
CA ARG A 594 17.00 7.56 -18.42
C ARG A 594 16.12 6.32 -18.19
N TYR A 595 14.98 6.26 -18.86
CA TYR A 595 14.04 5.14 -18.74
C TYR A 595 13.46 4.91 -17.32
N ASN A 596 13.60 5.87 -16.39
CA ASN A 596 13.04 5.76 -15.04
C ASN A 596 11.50 5.73 -15.09
N GLN A 597 10.90 4.62 -14.65
CA GLN A 597 9.46 4.39 -14.71
C GLN A 597 8.66 5.10 -13.59
N GLY A 598 9.32 5.88 -12.74
CA GLY A 598 8.70 6.55 -11.61
C GLY A 598 8.35 5.61 -10.45
N GLY A 599 7.35 5.97 -9.66
CA GLY A 599 7.03 5.27 -8.41
C GLY A 599 6.76 6.27 -7.29
N PHE A 600 7.59 6.27 -6.26
CA PHE A 600 7.45 7.20 -5.15
C PHE A 600 7.99 8.59 -5.51
N ILE A 601 7.56 9.60 -4.73
CA ILE A 601 8.18 10.93 -4.78
C ILE A 601 9.63 10.79 -4.29
N PRO A 602 10.65 11.16 -5.09
CA PRO A 602 12.05 10.79 -4.83
C PRO A 602 12.79 11.75 -3.87
N ASP A 603 12.08 12.38 -2.92
CA ASP A 603 12.69 13.31 -1.96
C ASP A 603 13.79 12.65 -1.12
N ARG A 604 13.60 11.38 -0.74
CA ARG A 604 14.60 10.59 -0.01
C ARG A 604 15.83 10.26 -0.84
N MET A 605 15.67 9.96 -2.13
CA MET A 605 16.80 9.75 -3.03
C MET A 605 17.62 11.03 -3.15
N ILE A 606 16.95 12.17 -3.36
CA ILE A 606 17.57 13.49 -3.45
C ILE A 606 18.26 13.87 -2.13
N ALA A 607 17.64 13.61 -0.99
CA ALA A 607 18.23 13.86 0.33
C ALA A 607 19.53 13.07 0.55
N LEU A 608 19.60 11.81 0.09
CA LEU A 608 20.82 10.99 0.18
C LEU A 608 21.97 11.57 -0.66
N ILE A 609 21.70 11.93 -1.92
CA ILE A 609 22.75 12.38 -2.85
C ILE A 609 23.14 13.85 -2.67
N SER A 610 22.35 14.62 -1.91
CA SER A 610 22.60 16.04 -1.61
C SER A 610 23.31 16.28 -0.28
N ARG A 611 23.67 15.23 0.46
CA ARG A 611 24.31 15.33 1.78
C ARG A 611 25.58 16.18 1.72
N PRO A 612 25.67 17.27 2.49
CA PRO A 612 26.90 18.06 2.56
C PRO A 612 27.96 17.29 3.37
N LEU A 613 29.22 17.44 2.96
CA LEU A 613 30.36 17.04 3.79
C LEU A 613 30.49 18.05 4.94
N LEU A 614 30.32 17.59 6.18
CA LEU A 614 30.31 18.44 7.38
C LEU A 614 31.69 18.55 8.02
N ASN A 615 32.36 17.41 8.22
CA ASN A 615 33.66 17.34 8.89
C ASN A 615 34.37 16.03 8.55
N TYR A 616 35.54 15.83 9.18
CA TYR A 616 36.25 14.56 9.19
C TYR A 616 36.54 14.09 10.62
N PHE A 617 36.50 12.78 10.85
CA PHE A 617 37.02 12.15 12.06
C PHE A 617 38.30 11.37 11.74
N VAL A 618 39.30 11.48 12.64
CA VAL A 618 40.58 10.81 12.49
C VAL A 618 40.80 9.89 13.69
N GLY A 619 40.93 8.59 13.44
CA GLY A 619 41.33 7.61 14.44
C GLY A 619 42.84 7.61 14.68
N ARG A 620 43.30 6.98 15.77
CA ARG A 620 44.73 6.85 16.09
C ARG A 620 45.49 6.20 14.92
N GLY A 621 46.43 6.93 14.32
CA GLY A 621 47.22 6.45 13.17
C GLY A 621 46.43 6.23 11.89
N GLY A 622 45.18 6.68 11.84
CA GLY A 622 44.29 6.51 10.70
C GLY A 622 44.27 7.70 9.74
N VAL A 623 43.51 7.53 8.67
CA VAL A 623 43.19 8.60 7.71
C VAL A 623 41.93 9.36 8.14
N ALA A 624 41.73 10.55 7.55
CA ALA A 624 40.52 11.33 7.75
C ALA A 624 39.30 10.64 7.12
N ASN A 625 38.27 10.39 7.92
CA ASN A 625 37.00 9.80 7.49
C ASN A 625 35.93 10.89 7.40
N PRO A 626 35.27 11.09 6.25
CA PRO A 626 34.25 12.12 6.08
C PRO A 626 33.02 11.86 6.97
N THR A 627 32.27 12.92 7.27
CA THR A 627 30.98 12.86 7.96
C THR A 627 29.96 13.74 7.24
N PRO A 628 28.78 13.23 6.83
CA PRO A 628 28.42 11.80 6.79
C PRO A 628 29.44 10.96 6.00
N GLN A 629 29.56 9.67 6.33
CA GLN A 629 30.56 8.77 5.75
C GLN A 629 30.47 8.71 4.21
N PHE A 630 29.27 8.90 3.67
CA PHE A 630 28.97 8.78 2.25
C PHE A 630 28.39 10.09 1.69
N ALA A 631 29.14 11.19 1.80
CA ALA A 631 28.69 12.53 1.39
C ALA A 631 28.89 12.85 -0.11
N ALA A 632 29.72 12.10 -0.84
CA ALA A 632 29.98 12.26 -2.28
C ALA A 632 30.04 13.74 -2.77
N PRO A 633 30.92 14.60 -2.22
CA PRO A 633 30.83 16.06 -2.38
C PRO A 633 31.24 16.59 -3.77
N GLY A 634 31.71 15.72 -4.66
CA GLY A 634 32.15 16.08 -6.01
C GLY A 634 31.02 16.58 -6.93
N PRO A 635 31.38 17.09 -8.13
CA PRO A 635 30.41 17.50 -9.14
C PRO A 635 29.55 16.32 -9.59
N LYS A 636 28.30 16.61 -9.90
CA LYS A 636 27.29 15.62 -10.29
C LYS A 636 26.63 16.02 -11.60
N VAL A 637 26.10 15.05 -12.32
CA VAL A 637 25.16 15.24 -13.43
C VAL A 637 24.03 14.25 -13.29
N ALA A 638 22.84 14.61 -13.78
CA ALA A 638 21.77 13.66 -14.01
C ALA A 638 21.57 13.46 -15.52
N LEU A 639 21.50 12.20 -15.97
CA LEU A 639 21.15 11.86 -17.35
C LEU A 639 19.66 11.56 -17.42
N MET A 640 18.95 12.02 -18.44
CA MET A 640 17.51 11.80 -18.58
C MET A 640 17.07 11.73 -20.03
N ASN A 641 15.91 11.15 -20.29
CA ASN A 641 15.31 11.12 -21.62
C ASN A 641 13.78 11.11 -21.57
N GLY A 642 13.14 11.20 -22.74
CA GLY A 642 11.67 11.20 -22.86
C GLY A 642 10.94 9.93 -22.44
N GLN A 643 11.66 8.90 -21.98
CA GLN A 643 11.08 7.68 -21.41
C GLN A 643 11.14 7.64 -19.88
N ALA A 644 11.77 8.63 -19.24
CA ALA A 644 11.68 8.86 -17.81
C ALA A 644 10.39 9.63 -17.49
N GLY A 645 9.62 9.18 -16.49
CA GLY A 645 8.31 9.77 -16.20
C GLY A 645 7.83 9.60 -14.75
N SER A 646 6.81 10.35 -14.33
CA SER A 646 6.26 10.28 -12.96
C SER A 646 7.33 10.64 -11.93
N GLY A 647 7.71 9.71 -11.05
CA GLY A 647 8.88 9.90 -10.20
C GLY A 647 10.17 10.21 -10.98
N GLY A 648 10.32 9.69 -12.20
CA GLY A 648 11.39 10.03 -13.15
C GLY A 648 11.24 11.41 -13.81
N ASP A 649 10.10 12.09 -13.69
CA ASP A 649 10.03 13.54 -13.90
C ASP A 649 10.45 14.29 -12.62
N ALA A 650 10.01 13.81 -11.46
CA ALA A 650 10.26 14.46 -10.17
C ALA A 650 11.74 14.43 -9.75
N PHE A 651 12.46 13.35 -10.04
CA PHE A 651 13.89 13.22 -9.71
C PHE A 651 14.75 14.31 -10.37
N PRO A 652 14.73 14.49 -11.71
CA PRO A 652 15.51 15.55 -12.36
C PRO A 652 14.99 16.95 -12.00
N TYR A 653 13.68 17.11 -11.76
CA TYR A 653 13.13 18.38 -11.25
C TYR A 653 13.75 18.74 -9.88
N TYR A 654 13.72 17.83 -8.90
CA TYR A 654 14.32 18.07 -7.59
C TYR A 654 15.85 18.18 -7.63
N PHE A 655 16.51 17.45 -8.53
CA PHE A 655 17.95 17.55 -8.73
C PHE A 655 18.36 18.99 -9.15
N ARG A 656 17.56 19.61 -10.03
CA ARG A 656 17.70 21.02 -10.41
C ARG A 656 17.39 21.97 -9.25
N GLU A 657 16.26 21.78 -8.56
CA GLU A 657 15.86 22.68 -7.45
C GLU A 657 16.90 22.69 -6.32
N MET A 658 17.50 21.53 -6.05
CA MET A 658 18.59 21.37 -5.08
C MET A 658 19.97 21.78 -5.62
N LYS A 659 20.05 22.23 -6.88
CA LYS A 659 21.26 22.75 -7.54
C LYS A 659 22.42 21.75 -7.52
N LEU A 660 22.13 20.46 -7.73
CA LEU A 660 23.12 19.39 -7.61
C LEU A 660 24.07 19.29 -8.81
N GLY A 661 23.64 19.79 -9.97
CA GLY A 661 24.41 19.76 -11.23
C GLY A 661 23.47 19.96 -12.42
N PRO A 662 24.00 19.91 -13.67
CA PRO A 662 23.15 20.02 -14.84
C PRO A 662 22.44 18.71 -15.17
N LEU A 663 21.29 18.85 -15.83
CA LEU A 663 20.54 17.79 -16.48
C LEU A 663 20.99 17.64 -17.94
N ILE A 664 21.31 16.41 -18.36
CA ILE A 664 21.85 16.12 -19.70
C ILE A 664 20.99 15.06 -20.39
N GLY A 665 20.59 15.32 -21.63
CA GLY A 665 19.81 14.36 -22.44
C GLY A 665 18.64 15.03 -23.14
N THR A 666 17.46 14.42 -23.10
CA THR A 666 16.23 14.98 -23.69
C THR A 666 15.17 15.26 -22.63
N ARG A 667 14.17 16.07 -22.97
CA ARG A 667 13.03 16.37 -22.09
C ARG A 667 12.34 15.07 -21.65
N THR A 668 11.99 14.98 -20.36
CA THR A 668 11.27 13.83 -19.78
C THR A 668 9.81 13.74 -20.25
N TRP A 669 9.10 12.68 -19.86
CA TRP A 669 7.73 12.38 -20.32
C TRP A 669 6.72 13.50 -20.01
N GLY A 670 6.79 14.08 -18.81
CA GLY A 670 5.87 15.13 -18.39
C GLY A 670 4.54 14.62 -17.85
N GLY A 671 4.52 13.49 -17.16
CA GLY A 671 3.37 13.08 -16.35
C GLY A 671 3.74 13.15 -14.89
N LEU A 672 3.29 14.17 -14.15
CA LEU A 672 3.51 14.34 -12.71
C LEU A 672 2.23 14.78 -11.98
N ALA A 673 1.12 14.15 -12.35
CA ALA A 673 -0.10 14.09 -11.56
C ALA A 673 -0.17 12.74 -10.84
N GLY A 674 -0.23 12.75 -9.52
CA GLY A 674 -0.10 11.55 -8.70
C GLY A 674 -1.43 10.88 -8.34
N LEU A 675 -1.32 9.62 -7.95
CA LEU A 675 -2.43 8.74 -7.58
C LEU A 675 -2.46 8.54 -6.06
N SER A 676 -3.64 8.67 -5.45
CA SER A 676 -3.90 8.28 -4.04
C SER A 676 -4.82 7.06 -3.93
N GLY A 677 -5.08 6.40 -5.06
CA GLY A 677 -6.09 5.34 -5.20
C GLY A 677 -7.50 5.90 -5.41
N ASN A 678 -8.37 5.04 -5.93
CA ASN A 678 -9.80 5.28 -6.14
C ASN A 678 -10.54 3.92 -6.17
N PRO A 679 -11.88 3.89 -6.15
CA PRO A 679 -12.63 2.65 -6.23
C PRO A 679 -12.40 1.90 -7.56
N ALA A 680 -12.33 0.57 -7.51
CA ALA A 680 -12.38 -0.31 -8.68
C ALA A 680 -13.81 -0.36 -9.27
N LEU A 681 -13.99 -1.02 -10.42
CA LEU A 681 -15.28 -1.32 -11.05
C LEU A 681 -15.91 -2.60 -10.45
N VAL A 682 -17.17 -2.90 -10.80
CA VAL A 682 -17.90 -4.04 -10.20
C VAL A 682 -17.31 -5.40 -10.57
N ASP A 683 -16.73 -5.54 -11.76
CA ASP A 683 -16.03 -6.73 -12.21
C ASP A 683 -14.59 -6.89 -11.66
N GLY A 684 -14.09 -5.88 -10.93
CA GLY A 684 -12.73 -5.83 -10.41
C GLY A 684 -11.70 -5.15 -11.32
N GLY A 685 -12.08 -4.73 -12.54
CA GLY A 685 -11.24 -3.86 -13.37
C GLY A 685 -11.06 -2.48 -12.73
N THR A 686 -10.07 -1.72 -13.17
CA THR A 686 -9.77 -0.41 -12.59
C THR A 686 -9.60 0.66 -13.66
N LEU A 687 -9.89 1.89 -13.27
CA LEU A 687 -9.50 3.10 -13.98
C LEU A 687 -8.88 4.03 -12.95
N THR A 688 -7.65 4.48 -13.18
CA THR A 688 -6.93 5.32 -12.23
C THR A 688 -7.21 6.79 -12.47
N VAL A 689 -7.46 7.54 -11.40
CA VAL A 689 -7.72 8.98 -11.47
C VAL A 689 -6.62 9.75 -10.73
N PRO A 690 -5.96 10.74 -11.36
CA PRO A 690 -5.00 11.60 -10.69
C PRO A 690 -5.66 12.49 -9.63
N THR A 691 -5.27 12.30 -8.37
CA THR A 691 -5.88 12.94 -7.19
C THR A 691 -5.08 14.14 -6.67
N PHE A 692 -3.85 14.33 -7.15
CA PHE A 692 -3.02 15.50 -6.84
C PHE A 692 -2.05 15.83 -7.96
N ARG A 693 -1.54 17.06 -7.99
CA ARG A 693 -0.57 17.56 -8.99
C ARG A 693 0.45 18.47 -8.33
N ILE A 694 1.67 18.50 -8.87
CA ILE A 694 2.77 19.32 -8.37
C ILE A 694 2.55 20.84 -8.61
N LEU A 695 2.94 21.63 -7.61
CA LEU A 695 3.08 23.09 -7.68
C LEU A 695 4.51 23.49 -7.31
N THR A 696 5.00 24.54 -7.96
CA THR A 696 6.20 25.28 -7.54
C THR A 696 6.01 25.95 -6.19
N THR A 697 7.10 26.36 -5.54
CA THR A 697 7.06 27.13 -4.28
C THR A 697 6.40 28.49 -4.41
N GLU A 698 6.26 29.01 -5.64
CA GLU A 698 5.55 30.26 -5.96
C GLU A 698 4.07 30.03 -6.30
N GLY A 699 3.58 28.79 -6.22
CA GLY A 699 2.17 28.45 -6.44
C GLY A 699 1.77 28.32 -7.92
N LYS A 700 2.71 28.00 -8.81
CA LYS A 700 2.45 27.73 -10.23
C LYS A 700 2.49 26.23 -10.53
N TRP A 701 1.60 25.75 -11.39
CA TRP A 701 1.67 24.40 -11.95
C TRP A 701 3.00 24.17 -12.67
N ALA A 702 3.53 22.94 -12.59
CA ALA A 702 4.77 22.56 -13.22
C ALA A 702 4.72 21.11 -13.72
N VAL A 703 5.64 20.77 -14.63
CA VAL A 703 6.02 19.42 -15.08
C VAL A 703 4.93 18.65 -15.85
N GLU A 704 3.73 18.52 -15.30
CA GLU A 704 2.63 17.81 -15.96
C GLU A 704 2.26 18.47 -17.30
N ASN A 705 2.24 17.65 -18.35
CA ASN A 705 2.11 17.98 -19.77
C ASN A 705 3.26 18.82 -20.38
N GLU A 706 4.36 19.01 -19.64
CA GLU A 706 5.53 19.80 -20.08
C GLU A 706 6.86 19.03 -20.00
N GLY A 707 7.02 18.16 -19.01
CA GLY A 707 8.27 17.49 -18.69
C GLY A 707 9.33 18.41 -18.07
N VAL A 708 10.47 17.82 -17.77
CA VAL A 708 11.67 18.51 -17.30
C VAL A 708 12.63 18.64 -18.48
N SER A 709 12.85 19.87 -18.95
CA SER A 709 13.78 20.12 -20.06
C SER A 709 15.23 20.00 -19.59
N PRO A 710 16.19 19.54 -20.43
CA PRO A 710 17.61 19.46 -20.07
C PRO A 710 18.30 20.82 -20.04
N ASP A 711 19.38 20.93 -19.27
CA ASP A 711 20.28 22.08 -19.35
C ASP A 711 21.28 21.92 -20.51
N ILE A 712 21.60 20.66 -20.86
CA ILE A 712 22.41 20.29 -22.02
C ILE A 712 21.66 19.25 -22.84
N GLU A 713 21.07 19.68 -23.96
CA GLU A 713 20.33 18.79 -24.85
C GLU A 713 21.29 17.86 -25.61
N VAL A 714 21.04 16.55 -25.51
CA VAL A 714 21.74 15.49 -26.24
C VAL A 714 20.76 14.36 -26.54
N ILE A 715 20.72 13.92 -27.78
CA ILE A 715 19.85 12.82 -28.22
C ILE A 715 20.63 11.50 -28.15
N ASP A 716 20.02 10.48 -27.57
CA ASP A 716 20.45 9.08 -27.60
C ASP A 716 20.06 8.42 -28.93
N ALA A 717 20.70 8.86 -30.02
CA ALA A 717 20.35 8.46 -31.37
C ALA A 717 20.37 6.92 -31.56
N PRO A 718 19.28 6.30 -32.07
CA PRO A 718 19.20 4.84 -32.18
C PRO A 718 20.33 4.18 -32.99
N ASP A 719 20.80 4.84 -34.05
CA ASP A 719 21.90 4.35 -34.89
C ASP A 719 23.25 4.41 -34.15
N ALA A 720 23.45 5.39 -33.27
CA ALA A 720 24.63 5.50 -32.41
C ALA A 720 24.61 4.41 -31.33
N LEU A 721 23.47 4.25 -30.65
CA LEU A 721 23.27 3.17 -29.67
C LEU A 721 23.52 1.79 -30.29
N ALA A 722 23.02 1.54 -31.50
CA ALA A 722 23.22 0.29 -32.23
C ALA A 722 24.71 0.02 -32.60
N ARG A 723 25.55 1.06 -32.70
CA ARG A 723 27.01 0.95 -32.88
C ARG A 723 27.78 0.83 -31.57
N GLY A 724 27.12 0.83 -30.41
CA GLY A 724 27.74 0.81 -29.08
C GLY A 724 28.22 2.19 -28.58
N GLU A 725 27.86 3.27 -29.28
CA GLU A 725 28.06 4.64 -28.83
C GLU A 725 26.97 4.98 -27.78
N ASP A 726 27.26 5.89 -26.84
CA ASP A 726 26.23 6.43 -25.93
C ASP A 726 26.46 7.94 -25.78
N PRO A 727 25.86 8.76 -26.67
CA PRO A 727 26.15 10.19 -26.73
C PRO A 727 25.85 10.93 -25.43
N VAL A 728 24.77 10.56 -24.73
CA VAL A 728 24.32 11.20 -23.48
C VAL A 728 25.29 10.86 -22.35
N LEU A 729 25.64 9.58 -22.18
CA LEU A 729 26.61 9.13 -21.17
C LEU A 729 28.00 9.74 -21.41
N GLU A 730 28.48 9.71 -22.65
CA GLU A 730 29.76 10.27 -23.05
C GLU A 730 29.80 11.80 -22.87
N ARG A 731 28.67 12.49 -23.05
CA ARG A 731 28.58 13.93 -22.72
C ARG A 731 28.69 14.17 -21.22
N GLY A 732 28.00 13.38 -20.40
CA GLY A 732 28.08 13.45 -18.94
C GLY A 732 29.51 13.25 -18.42
N VAL A 733 30.21 12.22 -18.93
CA VAL A 733 31.62 11.97 -18.59
C VAL A 733 32.51 13.16 -18.95
N ARG A 734 32.39 13.69 -20.17
CA ARG A 734 33.18 14.85 -20.62
C ARG A 734 32.92 16.08 -19.76
N TYR A 735 31.67 16.36 -19.40
CA TYR A 735 31.31 17.49 -18.54
C TYR A 735 31.96 17.36 -17.16
N LEU A 736 31.85 16.19 -16.53
CA LEU A 736 32.42 15.97 -15.19
C LEU A 736 33.95 16.03 -15.19
N LEU A 737 34.63 15.51 -16.22
CA LEU A 737 36.08 15.63 -16.33
C LEU A 737 36.53 17.09 -16.46
N ASP A 738 35.81 17.92 -17.22
CA ASP A 738 36.03 19.37 -17.30
C ASP A 738 35.81 20.06 -15.94
N GLN A 739 34.74 19.69 -15.21
CA GLN A 739 34.51 20.21 -13.87
C GLN A 739 35.61 19.83 -12.88
N LEU A 740 36.09 18.58 -12.93
CA LEU A 740 37.20 18.11 -12.09
C LEU A 740 38.54 18.78 -12.45
N GLN A 741 38.73 19.21 -13.69
CA GLN A 741 39.89 20.00 -14.09
C GLN A 741 39.81 21.43 -13.55
N LYS A 742 38.61 22.05 -13.61
CA LYS A 742 38.36 23.40 -13.11
C LYS A 742 38.38 23.49 -11.59
N ASN A 743 37.83 22.47 -10.92
CA ASN A 743 37.69 22.38 -9.47
C ASN A 743 38.22 21.01 -8.99
N PRO A 744 39.55 20.86 -8.84
CA PRO A 744 40.15 19.62 -8.38
C PRO A 744 39.63 19.21 -6.99
N PRO A 745 39.39 17.90 -6.73
CA PRO A 745 38.93 17.43 -5.43
C PRO A 745 39.88 17.83 -4.29
N HIS A 746 39.31 18.40 -3.23
CA HIS A 746 40.07 18.74 -2.04
C HIS A 746 40.44 17.48 -1.24
N ARG A 747 41.73 17.27 -1.00
CA ARG A 747 42.24 16.18 -0.14
C ARG A 747 42.63 16.74 1.22
N VAL A 748 41.95 16.29 2.27
CA VAL A 748 42.26 16.72 3.64
C VAL A 748 43.60 16.16 4.09
N VAL A 749 44.45 17.05 4.61
CA VAL A 749 45.69 16.70 5.30
C VAL A 749 45.43 16.72 6.80
N VAL A 750 45.66 15.60 7.48
CA VAL A 750 45.50 15.49 8.93
C VAL A 750 46.61 16.32 9.61
N PRO A 751 46.27 17.31 10.46
CA PRO A 751 47.28 18.07 11.19
C PRO A 751 47.99 17.20 12.24
N LYS A 752 49.19 17.62 12.66
CA LYS A 752 49.89 16.94 13.76
C LYS A 752 49.04 17.03 15.05
N PRO A 753 48.99 15.96 15.87
CA PRO A 753 48.31 16.01 17.17
C PRO A 753 48.88 17.13 18.07
N PRO A 754 48.04 17.73 18.93
CA PRO A 754 48.51 18.74 19.90
C PRO A 754 49.57 18.13 20.85
N VAL A 755 50.59 18.93 21.17
CA VAL A 755 51.61 18.58 22.17
C VAL A 755 51.22 19.27 23.48
N GLY A 756 51.18 18.53 24.59
CA GLY A 756 50.76 19.07 25.89
C GLY A 756 51.60 20.29 26.30
N GLY A 757 50.95 21.44 26.53
CA GLY A 757 51.59 22.66 27.05
C GLY A 757 51.33 23.96 26.27
N ALA A 758 50.64 23.95 25.13
CA ALA A 758 50.22 25.19 24.46
C ALA A 758 48.81 25.61 24.92
N PRO A 759 48.58 26.87 25.33
CA PRO A 759 47.22 27.38 25.49
C PRO A 759 46.57 27.54 24.11
N HIS A 760 45.32 27.10 24.02
CA HIS A 760 44.45 27.24 22.84
C HIS A 760 44.10 28.70 22.57
#